data_AF-A0A371F526-F1
#
_entry.id   AF-A0A371F526-F1
#
_cell.length_a   1.000
_cell.length_b   1.000
_cell.length_c   1.000
_cell.angle_alpha   90.00
_cell.angle_beta   90.00
_cell.angle_gamma   90.00
#
_symmetry.space_group_name_H-M   'P 1'
#
loop_
_entity.id
_entity.type
_entity.pdbx_description
1 polymer ?
#
loop_
_entity_poly.entity_id
_entity_poly.type
_entity_poly.pdbx_seq_one_letter_code
_entity_poly.pdbx_strand_id
1 'polypeptide(L)'
;MAWYLKYLLPLIFFISLNFTATKAQGLTYQYKVCSTNRFTANSTYQKDLKSLFSSLSSKASSNVQFFNNTVTGTNPSDTVYGLFMCRGDIPSDLCNQCVGNATLLLSTNADCSLSKAAVVYYDQCIVRYSNRSFFSTVAMVAGYVLASPINMTNQETFERLVYVALNKTADEAANSPSGAKKFAARETDIDVFQKLYCLAQCTPDLSPQDCRSCLDSLINGDLPQCCAGRQGGRVLYPNCLIRFEIYPFYRIASASTPTPTPTPAAGLVPAAKSEENKKGRSRTIILIVVPIVILAILFTLCYYLLRRRARKSLGEESSILEGLQFDLATIKVATNNFSQENKIGKGGFGEVYKGIFSDGRQIAVKRLSTNSRQDSIEFENEILLIAKLQHRNLVTLIGFCLEEQEKILIYEYVPNRSLDYFLFDTQQQQKLSWYERYKIIGGTALGILYLHEYSRLKVIHRDLKPSNILLDENMNPKISDFDLARIIKIVQKQTELLEHIGLESATLEGLQFNLATIQAATNNFSLQNKIGKDTQQQKLNWPERYKIIGGIALGILYLHEYSRLKVIHRDLKPSNVLLDENMNPKISDFGMARMVEIDQDRGKTKRIVGTYGYMSPEYAMLGQFSENYGVMILEIISGKKNANSYGSDQASKGLMNYVWRQWKNQTPLSILDANIKENYSQMEVIKCIQIGLLCVQENPNARPTMTNIISYLNNDSPELPPPQEPAFSLHRISNQKLVTQQESSS
;
A
#
# COMPACT_ATOMS: atom_id res chain seq x y z
N MET A 1 -55.56 4.30 -4.16
CA MET A 1 -54.42 5.23 -4.40
C MET A 1 -53.57 5.53 -3.16
N ALA A 2 -54.12 5.56 -1.93
CA ALA A 2 -53.35 5.86 -0.71
C ALA A 2 -52.42 4.73 -0.17
N TRP A 3 -52.58 3.49 -0.64
CA TRP A 3 -51.77 2.34 -0.17
C TRP A 3 -50.44 2.18 -0.92
N TYR A 4 -50.36 2.61 -2.18
CA TYR A 4 -49.14 2.51 -2.99
C TYR A 4 -48.05 3.51 -2.56
N LEU A 5 -48.43 4.67 -2.00
CA LEU A 5 -47.48 5.68 -1.55
C LEU A 5 -46.65 5.25 -0.31
N LYS A 6 -47.20 4.40 0.56
CA LYS A 6 -46.51 3.94 1.79
C LYS A 6 -45.32 3.01 1.51
N TYR A 7 -45.28 2.35 0.35
CA TYR A 7 -44.23 1.38 -0.01
C TYR A 7 -43.28 1.89 -1.10
N LEU A 8 -43.68 2.88 -1.90
CA LEU A 8 -42.78 3.51 -2.89
C LEU A 8 -41.71 4.40 -2.24
N LEU A 9 -42.07 5.14 -1.17
CA LEU A 9 -41.15 6.03 -0.45
C LEU A 9 -39.95 5.30 0.18
N PRO A 10 -40.12 4.18 0.92
CA PRO A 10 -38.98 3.42 1.43
C PRO A 10 -38.21 2.68 0.33
N LEU A 11 -38.84 2.30 -0.78
CA LEU A 11 -38.16 1.66 -1.92
C LEU A 11 -37.24 2.65 -2.67
N ILE A 12 -37.69 3.90 -2.85
CA ILE A 12 -36.85 4.97 -3.42
C ILE A 12 -35.70 5.32 -2.47
N PHE A 13 -35.95 5.34 -1.16
CA PHE A 13 -34.93 5.54 -0.12
C PHE A 13 -33.89 4.40 -0.09
N PHE A 14 -34.29 3.17 -0.39
CA PHE A 14 -33.41 2.00 -0.48
C PHE A 14 -32.65 1.89 -1.80
N ILE A 15 -33.20 2.39 -2.91
CA ILE A 15 -32.51 2.44 -4.21
C ILE A 15 -31.44 3.54 -4.20
N SER A 16 -31.66 4.67 -3.50
CA SER A 16 -30.63 5.70 -3.31
C SER A 16 -29.45 5.26 -2.43
N LEU A 17 -29.59 4.21 -1.63
CA LEU A 17 -28.54 3.67 -0.75
C LEU A 17 -27.63 2.62 -1.44
N ASN A 18 -27.89 2.26 -2.70
CA ASN A 18 -27.09 1.25 -3.43
C ASN A 18 -26.34 1.81 -4.65
N PHE A 19 -26.09 3.12 -4.71
CA PHE A 19 -24.96 3.60 -5.51
C PHE A 19 -23.66 3.17 -4.80
N THR A 20 -22.84 2.45 -5.55
CA THR A 20 -21.51 1.98 -5.17
C THR A 20 -20.74 2.99 -4.32
N ALA A 21 -20.45 2.65 -3.07
CA ALA A 21 -19.42 3.33 -2.29
C ALA A 21 -18.06 2.98 -2.89
N THR A 22 -17.66 3.69 -3.96
CA THR A 22 -16.26 4.00 -4.17
C THR A 22 -15.75 4.58 -2.86
N LYS A 23 -14.66 4.04 -2.28
CA LYS A 23 -14.01 4.57 -1.06
C LYS A 23 -14.12 6.09 -1.05
N ALA A 24 -14.89 6.64 -0.10
CA ALA A 24 -14.96 8.08 0.06
C ALA A 24 -13.53 8.60 0.30
N GLN A 25 -13.02 9.42 -0.62
CA GLN A 25 -11.85 10.25 -0.35
C GLN A 25 -12.26 11.21 0.77
N GLY A 26 -11.87 10.90 2.01
CA GLY A 26 -12.08 11.79 3.14
C GLY A 26 -11.41 13.15 2.92
N LEU A 27 -12.01 14.20 3.48
CA LEU A 27 -11.44 15.55 3.46
C LEU A 27 -10.05 15.57 4.09
N THR A 28 -9.09 16.26 3.45
CA THR A 28 -7.69 16.29 3.92
C THR A 28 -7.30 17.71 4.30
N TYR A 29 -7.21 17.98 5.60
CA TYR A 29 -6.72 19.24 6.14
C TYR A 29 -5.22 19.42 5.83
N GLN A 30 -4.81 20.62 5.40
CA GLN A 30 -3.40 20.93 5.08
C GLN A 30 -2.82 21.91 6.10
N TYR A 31 -3.41 23.10 6.20
CA TYR A 31 -2.83 24.20 6.98
C TYR A 31 -3.86 25.30 7.28
N LYS A 32 -3.54 26.17 8.23
CA LYS A 32 -4.33 27.37 8.54
C LYS A 32 -3.41 28.53 8.92
N VAL A 33 -3.85 29.75 8.65
CA VAL A 33 -3.20 30.98 9.12
C VAL A 33 -4.27 31.87 9.73
N CYS A 34 -4.05 32.29 10.97
CA CYS A 34 -5.00 33.08 11.75
C CYS A 34 -4.31 34.36 12.24
N SER A 35 -4.96 35.50 12.04
CA SER A 35 -4.43 36.82 12.38
C SER A 35 -4.25 36.97 13.89
N THR A 36 -3.16 37.62 14.29
CA THR A 36 -2.89 38.03 15.67
C THR A 36 -3.79 39.17 16.13
N ASN A 37 -4.38 39.95 15.21
CA ASN A 37 -5.42 40.92 15.52
C ASN A 37 -6.70 40.19 15.92
N ARG A 38 -7.14 40.36 17.18
CA ARG A 38 -8.27 39.66 17.78
C ARG A 38 -9.47 40.58 17.99
N PHE A 39 -10.67 40.01 17.98
CA PHE A 39 -11.90 40.67 18.42
C PHE A 39 -12.34 40.15 19.79
N THR A 40 -13.18 40.90 20.50
CA THR A 40 -13.71 40.51 21.81
C THR A 40 -14.75 39.40 21.68
N ALA A 41 -14.70 38.39 22.54
CA ALA A 41 -15.73 37.34 22.59
C ALA A 41 -17.13 37.93 22.79
N ASN A 42 -18.14 37.33 22.16
CA ASN A 42 -19.53 37.76 22.12
C ASN A 42 -19.78 39.16 21.51
N SER A 43 -18.83 39.70 20.75
CA SER A 43 -19.00 40.96 20.01
C SER A 43 -19.93 40.82 18.79
N THR A 44 -20.41 41.96 18.28
CA THR A 44 -21.14 42.06 17.00
C THR A 44 -20.34 41.43 15.86
N TYR A 45 -19.03 41.68 15.80
CA TYR A 45 -18.13 41.05 14.83
C TYR A 45 -18.19 39.51 14.86
N GLN A 46 -18.25 38.90 16.05
CA GLN A 46 -18.35 37.44 16.16
C GLN A 46 -19.70 36.92 15.63
N LYS A 47 -20.78 37.66 15.88
CA LYS A 47 -22.12 37.33 15.37
C LYS A 47 -22.16 37.43 13.84
N ASP A 48 -21.59 38.50 13.29
CA ASP A 48 -21.51 38.74 11.84
C ASP A 48 -20.62 37.71 11.15
N LEU A 49 -19.51 37.31 11.79
CA LEU A 49 -18.66 36.21 11.32
C LEU A 49 -19.39 34.87 11.30
N LYS A 50 -20.18 34.54 12.33
CA LYS A 50 -21.02 33.33 12.33
C LYS A 50 -22.08 33.36 11.23
N SER A 51 -22.67 34.54 10.97
CA SER A 51 -23.60 34.75 9.85
C SER A 51 -22.91 34.53 8.50
N LEU A 52 -21.70 35.07 8.33
CA LEU A 52 -20.88 34.88 7.14
C LEU A 52 -20.58 33.39 6.90
N PHE A 53 -20.11 32.67 7.92
CA PHE A 53 -19.84 31.23 7.81
C PHE A 53 -21.08 30.42 7.44
N SER A 54 -22.23 30.76 8.01
CA SER A 54 -23.51 30.13 7.66
C SER A 54 -23.88 30.39 6.19
N SER A 55 -23.66 31.62 5.70
CA SER A 55 -23.87 31.98 4.29
C SER A 55 -22.93 31.22 3.34
N LEU A 56 -21.64 31.14 3.66
CA LEU A 56 -20.65 30.41 2.85
C LEU A 56 -20.99 28.92 2.75
N SER A 57 -21.29 28.26 3.88
CA SER A 57 -21.65 26.83 3.91
C SER A 57 -22.98 26.54 3.22
N SER A 58 -23.97 27.43 3.38
CA SER A 58 -25.25 27.36 2.66
C SER A 58 -25.05 27.45 1.14
N LYS A 59 -24.20 28.37 0.69
CA LYS A 59 -23.96 28.54 -0.75
C LYS A 59 -23.16 27.39 -1.36
N ALA A 60 -22.22 26.80 -0.62
CA ALA A 60 -21.53 25.57 -1.03
C ALA A 60 -22.50 24.40 -1.21
N SER A 61 -23.56 24.34 -0.38
CA SER A 61 -24.66 23.36 -0.54
C SER A 61 -25.51 23.57 -1.81
N SER A 62 -25.42 24.74 -2.44
CA SER A 62 -26.17 25.08 -3.67
C SER A 62 -25.40 24.77 -4.96
N ASN A 63 -24.48 23.80 -4.93
CA ASN A 63 -23.60 23.41 -6.05
C ASN A 63 -22.69 24.53 -6.58
N VAL A 64 -22.42 25.54 -5.75
CA VAL A 64 -21.51 26.63 -6.09
C VAL A 64 -20.12 26.28 -5.61
N GLN A 65 -19.13 26.38 -6.49
CA GLN A 65 -17.74 25.99 -6.19
C GLN A 65 -16.82 27.19 -5.90
N PHE A 66 -17.32 28.40 -6.09
CA PHE A 66 -16.69 29.63 -5.65
C PHE A 66 -17.77 30.63 -5.26
N PHE A 67 -17.65 31.23 -4.09
CA PHE A 67 -18.57 32.25 -3.63
C PHE A 67 -17.85 33.20 -2.69
N ASN A 68 -18.12 34.49 -2.86
CA ASN A 68 -17.72 35.54 -1.93
C ASN A 68 -18.97 36.22 -1.36
N ASN A 69 -18.86 36.72 -0.14
CA ASN A 69 -19.94 37.42 0.53
C ASN A 69 -19.39 38.46 1.51
N THR A 70 -20.18 39.51 1.72
CA THR A 70 -19.91 40.56 2.70
C THR A 70 -21.07 40.60 3.69
N VAL A 71 -20.76 40.56 4.98
CA VAL A 71 -21.72 40.86 6.04
C VAL A 71 -21.40 42.26 6.54
N THR A 72 -22.26 43.22 6.18
CA THR A 72 -22.12 44.62 6.58
C THR A 72 -22.49 44.75 8.05
N GLY A 73 -21.51 45.12 8.87
CA GLY A 73 -21.73 45.38 10.30
C GLY A 73 -22.39 46.74 10.53
N THR A 74 -22.91 46.96 11.73
CA THR A 74 -23.50 48.24 12.14
C THR A 74 -22.49 49.39 12.10
N ASN A 75 -21.20 49.09 12.31
CA ASN A 75 -20.09 50.00 12.06
C ASN A 75 -19.20 49.46 10.93
N PRO A 76 -18.49 50.32 10.18
CA PRO A 76 -17.53 49.86 9.16
C PRO A 76 -16.46 48.91 9.72
N SER A 77 -16.05 49.08 10.99
CA SER A 77 -15.09 48.21 11.68
C SER A 77 -15.60 46.80 11.95
N ASP A 78 -16.92 46.59 11.89
CA ASP A 78 -17.58 45.32 12.17
C ASP A 78 -17.87 44.53 10.89
N THR A 79 -17.62 45.11 9.71
CA THR A 79 -17.87 44.46 8.42
C THR A 79 -16.92 43.29 8.20
N VAL A 80 -17.48 42.14 7.79
CA VAL A 80 -16.73 40.90 7.56
C VAL A 80 -16.85 40.48 6.09
N TYR A 81 -15.71 40.26 5.47
CA TYR A 81 -15.59 39.76 4.10
C TYR A 81 -15.16 38.30 4.14
N GLY A 82 -15.76 37.44 3.32
CA GLY A 82 -15.31 36.05 3.20
C GLY A 82 -15.58 35.43 1.85
N LEU A 83 -14.82 34.38 1.55
CA LEU A 83 -15.05 33.56 0.37
C LEU A 83 -14.67 32.10 0.63
N PHE A 84 -15.16 31.23 -0.24
CA PHE A 84 -14.59 29.91 -0.43
C PHE A 84 -14.29 29.64 -1.90
N MET A 85 -13.31 28.79 -2.15
CA MET A 85 -13.00 28.23 -3.46
C MET A 85 -12.75 26.73 -3.33
N CYS A 86 -13.47 25.93 -4.10
CA CYS A 86 -13.25 24.49 -4.22
C CYS A 86 -12.35 24.17 -5.42
N ARG A 87 -11.61 23.07 -5.31
CA ARG A 87 -10.73 22.63 -6.38
C ARG A 87 -11.54 22.18 -7.61
N GLY A 88 -11.10 22.54 -8.81
CA GLY A 88 -11.92 22.48 -10.02
C GLY A 88 -12.45 21.08 -10.41
N ASP A 89 -11.76 20.01 -9.98
CA ASP A 89 -12.09 18.61 -10.23
C ASP A 89 -12.97 17.97 -9.13
N ILE A 90 -13.30 18.71 -8.07
CA ILE A 90 -14.03 18.19 -6.91
C ILE A 90 -15.55 18.27 -7.13
N PRO A 91 -16.28 17.15 -6.89
CA PRO A 91 -17.74 17.13 -6.83
C PRO A 91 -18.34 18.11 -5.81
N SER A 92 -19.54 18.62 -6.09
CA SER A 92 -20.21 19.62 -5.25
C SER A 92 -20.50 19.15 -3.83
N ASP A 93 -20.76 17.86 -3.61
CA ASP A 93 -20.97 17.27 -2.28
C ASP A 93 -19.68 17.31 -1.44
N LEU A 94 -18.53 16.98 -2.05
CA LEU A 94 -17.24 17.07 -1.39
C LEU A 94 -16.81 18.52 -1.14
N CYS A 95 -17.14 19.42 -2.06
CA CYS A 95 -16.96 20.86 -1.89
C CYS A 95 -17.77 21.38 -0.68
N ASN A 96 -19.05 20.99 -0.59
CA ASN A 96 -19.92 21.37 0.51
C ASN A 96 -19.39 20.89 1.86
N GLN A 97 -19.05 19.60 1.98
CA GLN A 97 -18.47 19.05 3.21
C GLN A 97 -17.17 19.78 3.60
N CYS A 98 -16.32 20.12 2.61
CA CYS A 98 -15.08 20.83 2.86
C CYS A 98 -15.31 22.22 3.45
N VAL A 99 -16.22 23.01 2.85
CA VAL A 99 -16.54 24.36 3.32
C VAL A 99 -17.20 24.32 4.70
N GLY A 100 -18.10 23.36 4.94
CA GLY A 100 -18.70 23.13 6.25
C GLY A 100 -17.65 22.82 7.33
N ASN A 101 -16.71 21.91 7.05
CA ASN A 101 -15.65 21.58 8.00
C ASN A 101 -14.67 22.74 8.23
N ALA A 102 -14.32 23.47 7.18
CA ALA A 102 -13.41 24.61 7.28
C ALA A 102 -14.03 25.76 8.10
N THR A 103 -15.30 26.10 7.87
CA THR A 103 -16.00 27.12 8.65
C THR A 103 -16.21 26.69 10.11
N LEU A 104 -16.51 25.42 10.35
CA LEU A 104 -16.58 24.87 11.70
C LEU A 104 -15.22 24.99 12.41
N LEU A 105 -14.13 24.58 11.76
CA LEU A 105 -12.77 24.67 12.30
C LEU A 105 -12.39 26.12 12.64
N LEU A 106 -12.70 27.07 11.76
CA LEU A 106 -12.47 28.49 12.01
C LEU A 106 -13.23 29.02 13.22
N SER A 107 -14.43 28.49 13.47
CA SER A 107 -15.28 28.91 14.59
C SER A 107 -14.91 28.29 15.94
N THR A 108 -14.38 27.06 15.96
CA THR A 108 -14.15 26.29 17.20
C THR A 108 -12.69 26.23 17.63
N ASN A 109 -11.75 26.42 16.70
CA ASN A 109 -10.34 26.30 17.02
C ASN A 109 -9.83 27.47 17.88
N ALA A 110 -9.12 27.18 18.97
CA ALA A 110 -8.65 28.18 19.94
C ALA A 110 -7.79 29.31 19.34
N ASP A 111 -6.99 29.00 18.31
CA ASP A 111 -6.11 29.98 17.68
C ASP A 111 -6.89 31.00 16.85
N CYS A 112 -7.95 30.53 16.17
CA CYS A 112 -8.65 31.28 15.12
C CYS A 112 -10.02 31.82 15.56
N SER A 113 -10.63 31.25 16.60
CA SER A 113 -12.00 31.53 17.03
C SER A 113 -12.26 33.00 17.41
N LEU A 114 -11.20 33.75 17.71
CA LEU A 114 -11.25 35.19 18.01
C LEU A 114 -10.42 36.06 17.04
N SER A 115 -9.90 35.50 15.94
CA SER A 115 -9.07 36.24 14.98
C SER A 115 -9.92 37.08 14.03
N LYS A 116 -9.51 38.32 13.73
CA LYS A 116 -10.21 39.19 12.75
C LYS A 116 -10.01 38.79 11.29
N ALA A 117 -9.03 37.94 10.99
CA ALA A 117 -8.84 37.38 9.65
C ALA A 117 -8.23 35.98 9.76
N ALA A 118 -8.59 35.09 8.85
CA ALA A 118 -7.97 33.79 8.74
C ALA A 118 -8.14 33.19 7.34
N VAL A 119 -7.28 32.23 7.01
CA VAL A 119 -7.39 31.33 5.86
C VAL A 119 -7.16 29.90 6.30
N VAL A 120 -7.97 28.98 5.80
CA VAL A 120 -7.83 27.53 6.01
C VAL A 120 -7.72 26.84 4.66
N TYR A 121 -6.75 25.94 4.57
CA TYR A 121 -6.44 25.15 3.39
C TYR A 121 -6.77 23.68 3.66
N TYR A 122 -7.74 23.16 2.90
CA TYR A 122 -7.92 21.73 2.68
C TYR A 122 -7.41 21.38 1.28
N ASP A 123 -7.15 20.11 1.03
CA ASP A 123 -6.82 19.64 -0.32
C ASP A 123 -7.96 19.94 -1.31
N GLN A 124 -9.20 19.94 -0.82
CA GLN A 124 -10.42 20.08 -1.62
C GLN A 124 -10.94 21.52 -1.74
N CYS A 125 -10.66 22.39 -0.76
CA CYS A 125 -11.16 23.77 -0.75
C CYS A 125 -10.31 24.71 0.11
N ILE A 126 -10.47 26.01 -0.14
CA ILE A 126 -9.90 27.10 0.63
C ILE A 126 -11.06 27.95 1.16
N VAL A 127 -11.02 28.30 2.45
CA VAL A 127 -11.96 29.26 3.06
C VAL A 127 -11.18 30.38 3.72
N ARG A 128 -11.55 31.62 3.41
CA ARG A 128 -10.87 32.82 3.90
C ARG A 128 -11.88 33.86 4.38
N TYR A 129 -11.57 34.54 5.47
CA TYR A 129 -12.30 35.74 5.90
C TYR A 129 -11.36 36.81 6.45
N SER A 130 -11.86 38.06 6.48
CA SER A 130 -11.12 39.22 6.98
C SER A 130 -12.07 40.37 7.32
N ASN A 131 -11.63 41.27 8.21
CA ASN A 131 -12.27 42.56 8.48
C ASN A 131 -11.89 43.66 7.46
N ARG A 132 -11.14 43.31 6.41
CA ARG A 132 -10.80 44.17 5.28
C ARG A 132 -11.17 43.47 3.99
N SER A 133 -11.67 44.21 3.00
CA SER A 133 -11.94 43.64 1.68
C SER A 133 -10.66 43.11 1.05
N PHE A 134 -10.73 41.95 0.42
CA PHE A 134 -9.64 41.28 -0.30
C PHE A 134 -10.10 40.64 -1.61
N PHE A 135 -11.32 40.94 -2.06
CA PHE A 135 -11.85 40.42 -3.31
C PHE A 135 -11.13 41.06 -4.49
N SER A 136 -10.86 40.26 -5.51
CA SER A 136 -10.16 40.69 -6.73
C SER A 136 -8.77 41.31 -6.49
N THR A 137 -8.17 41.11 -5.31
CA THR A 137 -6.81 41.57 -4.98
C THR A 137 -5.88 40.38 -4.78
N VAL A 138 -4.72 40.39 -5.42
CA VAL A 138 -3.70 39.35 -5.25
C VAL A 138 -3.07 39.48 -3.87
N ALA A 139 -3.13 38.41 -3.07
CA ALA A 139 -2.44 38.31 -1.79
C ALA A 139 -1.34 37.24 -1.87
N MET A 140 -0.09 37.64 -1.61
CA MET A 140 1.09 36.74 -1.55
C MET A 140 1.44 36.32 -0.12
N VAL A 141 0.83 36.96 0.90
CA VAL A 141 1.07 36.67 2.32
C VAL A 141 0.11 35.56 2.79
N ALA A 142 0.53 34.79 3.80
CA ALA A 142 -0.16 33.61 4.35
C ALA A 142 -0.18 32.40 3.41
N GLY A 143 0.88 32.25 2.60
CA GLY A 143 1.10 31.08 1.76
C GLY A 143 1.49 29.83 2.55
N TYR A 144 1.23 28.66 1.97
CA TYR A 144 1.63 27.36 2.49
C TYR A 144 2.40 26.61 1.41
N VAL A 145 3.53 26.03 1.80
CA VAL A 145 4.39 25.28 0.89
C VAL A 145 4.69 23.92 1.47
N LEU A 146 4.57 22.89 0.63
CA LEU A 146 4.83 21.51 1.02
C LEU A 146 5.59 20.80 -0.10
N ALA A 147 6.71 20.20 0.24
CA ALA A 147 7.55 19.45 -0.68
C ALA A 147 7.56 17.97 -0.32
N SER A 148 7.68 17.11 -1.32
CA SER A 148 7.98 15.69 -1.10
C SER A 148 9.32 15.55 -0.38
N PRO A 149 9.45 14.66 0.62
CA PRO A 149 10.73 14.41 1.27
C PRO A 149 11.74 13.70 0.34
N ILE A 150 11.29 13.23 -0.83
CA ILE A 150 12.07 12.43 -1.78
C ILE A 150 12.51 13.28 -2.96
N ASN A 151 13.81 13.21 -3.27
CA ASN A 151 14.41 13.87 -4.43
C ASN A 151 14.30 13.01 -5.69
N MET A 152 14.23 13.64 -6.85
CA MET A 152 14.36 13.00 -8.15
C MET A 152 15.83 12.68 -8.44
N THR A 153 16.07 11.59 -9.18
CA THR A 153 17.41 11.16 -9.56
C THR A 153 18.04 12.13 -10.59
N ASN A 154 17.24 12.65 -11.53
CA ASN A 154 17.65 13.62 -12.55
C ASN A 154 17.05 15.00 -12.26
N GLN A 155 17.52 15.66 -11.20
CA GLN A 155 16.90 16.88 -10.64
C GLN A 155 16.80 18.01 -11.66
N GLU A 156 17.88 18.38 -12.34
CA GLU A 156 17.90 19.52 -13.28
C GLU A 156 16.95 19.34 -14.49
N THR A 157 16.97 18.16 -15.12
CA THR A 157 16.09 17.87 -16.27
C THR A 157 14.62 17.81 -15.84
N PHE A 158 14.36 17.20 -14.68
CA PHE A 158 13.02 17.09 -14.13
C PHE A 158 12.48 18.44 -13.69
N GLU A 159 13.29 19.27 -13.03
CA GLU A 159 12.94 20.64 -12.67
C GLU A 159 12.52 21.43 -13.91
N ARG A 160 13.33 21.40 -14.98
CA ARG A 160 12.98 22.06 -16.25
C ARG A 160 11.64 21.57 -16.80
N LEU A 161 11.38 20.28 -16.74
CA LEU A 161 10.11 19.69 -17.17
C LEU A 161 8.93 20.19 -16.31
N VAL A 162 9.12 20.25 -14.98
CA VAL A 162 8.13 20.79 -14.03
C VAL A 162 7.83 22.25 -14.32
N TYR A 163 8.85 23.09 -14.54
CA TYR A 163 8.67 24.49 -14.92
C TYR A 163 7.86 24.63 -16.21
N VAL A 164 8.25 23.92 -17.27
CA VAL A 164 7.54 24.00 -18.56
C VAL A 164 6.09 23.51 -18.43
N ALA A 165 5.86 22.40 -17.74
CA ALA A 165 4.53 21.84 -17.57
C ALA A 165 3.62 22.73 -16.71
N LEU A 166 4.13 23.25 -15.59
CA LEU A 166 3.38 24.17 -14.72
C LEU A 166 3.09 25.49 -15.40
N ASN A 167 4.03 26.05 -16.16
CA ASN A 167 3.83 27.31 -16.87
C ASN A 167 2.68 27.18 -17.90
N LYS A 168 2.70 26.12 -18.71
CA LYS A 168 1.60 25.81 -19.64
C LYS A 168 0.27 25.57 -18.93
N THR A 169 0.30 24.91 -17.78
CA THR A 169 -0.91 24.67 -16.96
C THR A 169 -1.44 25.98 -16.37
N ALA A 170 -0.55 26.89 -15.96
CA ALA A 170 -0.91 28.20 -15.44
C ALA A 170 -1.54 29.10 -16.51
N ASP A 171 -1.01 29.08 -17.74
CA ASP A 171 -1.60 29.81 -18.87
C ASP A 171 -3.03 29.35 -19.17
N GLU A 172 -3.28 28.04 -19.16
CA GLU A 172 -4.63 27.48 -19.36
C GLU A 172 -5.60 27.85 -18.22
N ALA A 173 -5.13 27.81 -16.97
CA ALA A 173 -5.94 28.21 -15.83
C ALA A 173 -6.30 29.70 -15.88
N ALA A 174 -5.35 30.57 -16.24
CA ALA A 174 -5.55 32.01 -16.31
C ALA A 174 -6.47 32.44 -17.45
N ASN A 175 -6.34 31.79 -18.61
CA ASN A 175 -7.11 32.08 -19.83
C ASN A 175 -8.45 31.33 -19.91
N SER A 176 -8.88 30.69 -18.83
CA SER A 176 -10.20 30.04 -18.77
C SER A 176 -11.33 31.06 -19.04
N PRO A 177 -12.41 30.66 -19.74
CA PRO A 177 -13.53 31.56 -20.06
C PRO A 177 -14.12 32.26 -18.84
N SER A 178 -14.66 33.47 -19.02
CA SER A 178 -15.33 34.22 -17.95
C SER A 178 -16.42 33.38 -17.27
N GLY A 179 -16.36 33.27 -15.94
CA GLY A 179 -17.28 32.43 -15.15
C GLY A 179 -16.85 30.97 -14.99
N ALA A 180 -15.75 30.54 -15.61
CA ALA A 180 -15.14 29.23 -15.37
C ALA A 180 -14.33 29.19 -14.07
N LYS A 181 -13.96 27.98 -13.64
CA LYS A 181 -13.29 27.72 -12.35
C LYS A 181 -11.81 28.16 -12.27
N LYS A 182 -11.29 28.82 -13.32
CA LYS A 182 -9.86 29.19 -13.52
C LYS A 182 -8.92 28.07 -13.08
N PHE A 183 -9.14 26.88 -13.63
CA PHE A 183 -8.52 25.63 -13.23
C PHE A 183 -8.00 24.91 -14.46
N ALA A 184 -6.78 24.39 -14.37
CA ALA A 184 -6.23 23.50 -15.38
C ALA A 184 -5.40 22.39 -14.73
N ALA A 185 -5.33 21.26 -15.43
CA ALA A 185 -4.53 20.12 -15.04
C ALA A 185 -3.90 19.51 -16.29
N ARG A 186 -2.66 19.03 -16.15
CA ARG A 186 -1.86 18.51 -17.26
C ARG A 186 -1.13 17.24 -16.87
N GLU A 187 -1.00 16.35 -17.83
CA GLU A 187 -0.08 15.22 -17.79
C GLU A 187 1.03 15.44 -18.81
N THR A 188 2.28 15.17 -18.41
CA THR A 188 3.44 15.20 -19.29
C THR A 188 4.30 13.98 -19.03
N ASP A 189 4.76 13.30 -20.07
CA ASP A 189 5.65 12.14 -19.89
C ASP A 189 7.02 12.61 -19.38
N ILE A 190 7.48 12.01 -18.28
CA ILE A 190 8.86 12.17 -17.77
C ILE A 190 9.76 11.18 -18.50
N ASP A 191 9.26 9.95 -18.65
CA ASP A 191 9.83 8.86 -19.41
C ASP A 191 8.70 7.94 -19.92
N VAL A 192 9.06 6.77 -20.48
CA VAL A 192 8.12 5.82 -21.08
C VAL A 192 7.14 5.19 -20.05
N PHE A 193 7.47 5.23 -18.76
CA PHE A 193 6.73 4.57 -17.68
C PHE A 193 6.20 5.55 -16.63
N GLN A 194 6.69 6.78 -16.60
CA GLN A 194 6.38 7.76 -15.57
C GLN A 194 5.86 9.08 -16.16
N LYS A 195 4.78 9.58 -15.56
CA LYS A 195 4.15 10.86 -15.92
C LYS A 195 4.28 11.86 -14.79
N LEU A 196 4.44 13.11 -15.18
CA LEU A 196 4.29 14.29 -14.34
C LEU A 196 2.85 14.78 -14.42
N TYR A 197 2.22 14.93 -13.26
CA TYR A 197 0.87 15.47 -13.11
C TYR A 197 0.99 16.88 -12.54
N CYS A 198 0.48 17.87 -13.26
CA CYS A 198 0.50 19.28 -12.87
C CYS A 198 -0.94 19.80 -12.71
N LEU A 199 -1.13 20.74 -11.79
CA LEU A 199 -2.40 21.43 -11.56
C LEU A 199 -2.10 22.89 -11.20
N ALA A 200 -2.87 23.81 -11.78
CA ALA A 200 -2.86 25.22 -11.45
C ALA A 200 -4.31 25.73 -11.30
N GLN A 201 -4.56 26.58 -10.29
CA GLN A 201 -5.87 27.18 -10.08
C GLN A 201 -5.78 28.57 -9.45
N CYS A 202 -6.68 29.47 -9.84
CA CYS A 202 -6.89 30.78 -9.23
C CYS A 202 -8.32 30.97 -8.73
N THR A 203 -8.53 31.96 -7.86
CA THR A 203 -9.89 32.41 -7.51
C THR A 203 -10.57 33.04 -8.74
N PRO A 204 -11.82 32.64 -9.07
CA PRO A 204 -12.55 33.14 -10.23
C PRO A 204 -12.78 34.66 -10.29
N ASP A 205 -12.66 35.36 -9.16
CA ASP A 205 -12.79 36.83 -9.05
C ASP A 205 -11.57 37.62 -9.53
N LEU A 206 -10.46 36.96 -9.88
CA LEU A 206 -9.29 37.60 -10.47
C LEU A 206 -9.42 37.80 -11.98
N SER A 207 -8.84 38.87 -12.51
CA SER A 207 -8.63 39.01 -13.96
C SER A 207 -7.70 37.90 -14.49
N PRO A 208 -7.72 37.58 -15.79
CA PRO A 208 -6.73 36.66 -16.38
C PRO A 208 -5.28 37.08 -16.07
N GLN A 209 -4.99 38.37 -16.15
CA GLN A 209 -3.67 38.95 -15.87
C GLN A 209 -3.27 38.77 -14.41
N ASP A 210 -4.16 39.07 -13.47
CA ASP A 210 -3.89 38.92 -12.03
C ASP A 210 -3.75 37.45 -11.63
N CYS A 211 -4.56 36.57 -12.22
CA CYS A 211 -4.42 35.12 -12.02
C CYS A 211 -3.06 34.63 -12.52
N ARG A 212 -2.67 35.02 -13.74
CA ARG A 212 -1.38 34.60 -14.29
C ARG A 212 -0.21 35.14 -13.47
N SER A 213 -0.27 36.40 -13.03
CA SER A 213 0.73 37.02 -12.16
C SER A 213 0.85 36.32 -10.81
N CYS A 214 -0.29 35.95 -10.19
CA CYS A 214 -0.30 35.18 -8.95
C CYS A 214 0.37 33.80 -9.13
N LEU A 215 -0.01 33.06 -10.18
CA LEU A 215 0.60 31.76 -10.49
C LEU A 215 2.09 31.88 -10.84
N ASP A 216 2.50 32.99 -11.49
CA ASP A 216 3.91 33.27 -11.78
C ASP A 216 4.74 33.42 -10.52
N SER A 217 4.19 34.12 -9.52
CA SER A 217 4.84 34.32 -8.22
C SER A 217 5.07 32.98 -7.51
N LEU A 218 4.14 32.02 -7.65
CA LEU A 218 4.33 30.67 -7.12
C LEU A 218 5.40 29.89 -7.90
N ILE A 219 5.38 29.94 -9.24
CA ILE A 219 6.27 29.15 -10.10
C ILE A 219 7.70 29.68 -10.08
N ASN A 220 7.90 30.99 -10.20
CA ASN A 220 9.22 31.60 -10.32
C ASN A 220 9.78 32.11 -8.98
N GLY A 221 8.95 32.26 -7.95
CA GLY A 221 9.35 32.69 -6.61
C GLY A 221 9.55 31.52 -5.65
N ASP A 222 8.45 30.92 -5.19
CA ASP A 222 8.48 29.98 -4.05
C ASP A 222 8.77 28.52 -4.44
N LEU A 223 8.37 28.09 -5.64
CA LEU A 223 8.63 26.74 -6.15
C LEU A 223 10.13 26.36 -6.15
N PRO A 224 11.06 27.19 -6.67
CA PRO A 224 12.49 26.88 -6.63
C PRO A 224 13.02 26.71 -5.20
N GLN A 225 12.53 27.51 -4.25
CA GLN A 225 13.01 27.45 -2.87
C GLN A 225 12.44 26.25 -2.10
N CYS A 226 11.20 25.85 -2.40
CA CYS A 226 10.55 24.78 -1.65
C CYS A 226 10.85 23.39 -2.20
N CYS A 227 10.84 23.26 -3.52
CA CYS A 227 10.48 22.01 -4.17
C CYS A 227 11.39 21.67 -5.35
N ALA A 228 12.46 22.44 -5.57
CA ALA A 228 13.49 22.11 -6.56
C ALA A 228 14.00 20.68 -6.35
N GLY A 229 14.00 19.91 -7.44
CA GLY A 229 14.50 18.55 -7.47
C GLY A 229 13.64 17.53 -6.74
N ARG A 230 12.47 17.90 -6.20
CA ARG A 230 11.59 17.00 -5.43
C ARG A 230 10.60 16.27 -6.34
N GLN A 231 10.17 15.07 -5.94
CA GLN A 231 9.16 14.27 -6.67
C GLN A 231 7.76 14.89 -6.71
N GLY A 232 7.49 15.85 -5.82
CA GLY A 232 6.20 16.52 -5.73
C GLY A 232 6.32 17.77 -4.89
N GLY A 233 5.43 18.72 -5.15
CA GLY A 233 5.42 20.00 -4.48
C GLY A 233 4.06 20.69 -4.59
N ARG A 234 3.73 21.43 -3.54
CA ARG A 234 2.52 22.24 -3.43
C ARG A 234 2.92 23.61 -2.97
N VAL A 235 2.48 24.63 -3.70
CA VAL A 235 2.67 26.03 -3.32
C VAL A 235 1.31 26.69 -3.42
N LEU A 236 0.85 27.26 -2.31
CA LEU A 236 -0.48 27.85 -2.22
C LEU A 236 -0.36 29.26 -1.68
N TYR A 237 -0.98 30.19 -2.39
CA TYR A 237 -1.37 31.51 -1.88
C TYR A 237 -2.88 31.55 -1.67
N PRO A 238 -3.39 32.54 -0.93
CA PRO A 238 -4.83 32.71 -0.72
C PRO A 238 -5.68 32.78 -2.00
N ASN A 239 -5.10 33.23 -3.11
CA ASN A 239 -5.82 33.45 -4.37
C ASN A 239 -5.41 32.50 -5.51
N CYS A 240 -4.30 31.77 -5.39
CA CYS A 240 -3.85 30.85 -6.41
C CYS A 240 -3.03 29.71 -5.83
N LEU A 241 -2.98 28.58 -6.52
CA LEU A 241 -2.20 27.42 -6.11
C LEU A 241 -1.63 26.69 -7.31
N ILE A 242 -0.47 26.06 -7.09
CA ILE A 242 0.14 25.09 -7.98
C ILE A 242 0.41 23.80 -7.23
N ARG A 243 0.28 22.68 -7.93
CA ARG A 243 0.67 21.37 -7.43
C ARG A 243 1.24 20.54 -8.55
N PHE A 244 2.33 19.85 -8.28
CA PHE A 244 2.85 18.81 -9.15
C PHE A 244 3.18 17.56 -8.35
N GLU A 245 2.97 16.39 -8.96
CA GLU A 245 3.29 15.09 -8.39
C GLU A 245 3.62 14.12 -9.53
N ILE A 246 4.35 13.05 -9.22
CA ILE A 246 4.61 11.92 -10.13
C ILE A 246 3.51 10.84 -10.08
N TYR A 247 2.38 11.11 -9.42
CA TYR A 247 1.22 10.22 -9.33
C TYR A 247 -0.08 11.02 -9.54
N PRO A 248 -1.14 10.41 -10.07
CA PRO A 248 -2.40 11.12 -10.31
C PRO A 248 -3.07 11.56 -8.99
N PHE A 249 -3.50 12.82 -8.91
CA PHE A 249 -4.14 13.40 -7.72
C PHE A 249 -5.38 14.26 -8.01
N TYR A 250 -5.75 14.41 -9.29
CA TYR A 250 -6.98 15.09 -9.72
C TYR A 250 -7.83 14.15 -10.59
N ARG A 251 -9.13 14.41 -10.68
CA ARG A 251 -10.04 13.66 -11.55
C ARG A 251 -9.94 14.18 -12.98
N ILE A 252 -9.73 13.28 -13.94
CA ILE A 252 -9.80 13.60 -15.37
C ILE A 252 -11.28 13.66 -15.74
N ALA A 253 -11.76 14.81 -16.20
CA ALA A 253 -13.06 14.88 -16.85
C ALA A 253 -12.97 14.04 -18.13
N SER A 254 -13.68 12.92 -18.19
CA SER A 254 -13.83 12.14 -19.43
C SER A 254 -14.27 13.10 -20.53
N ALA A 255 -13.49 13.17 -21.60
CA ALA A 255 -13.78 13.99 -22.77
C ALA A 255 -15.25 13.81 -23.17
N SER A 256 -16.02 14.89 -23.11
CA SER A 256 -17.34 14.94 -23.72
C SER A 256 -17.17 14.60 -25.19
N THR A 257 -17.78 13.50 -25.59
CA THR A 257 -17.91 13.10 -26.99
C THR A 257 -18.55 14.27 -27.76
N PRO A 258 -18.05 14.64 -28.94
CA PRO A 258 -18.57 15.80 -29.66
C PRO A 258 -20.02 15.55 -30.09
N THR A 259 -20.91 16.39 -29.60
CA THR A 259 -22.28 16.51 -30.10
C THR A 259 -22.21 16.98 -31.57
N PRO A 260 -22.88 16.33 -32.53
CA PRO A 260 -22.91 16.82 -33.89
C PRO A 260 -23.71 18.12 -33.97
N THR A 261 -23.15 19.08 -34.71
CA THR A 261 -23.66 20.42 -34.99
C THR A 261 -25.01 20.37 -35.73
N PRO A 262 -25.94 21.32 -35.49
CA PRO A 262 -27.19 21.42 -36.24
C PRO A 262 -27.00 22.21 -37.53
N THR A 263 -27.73 21.86 -38.60
CA THR A 263 -27.91 22.71 -39.79
C THR A 263 -29.35 22.50 -40.32
N PRO A 264 -30.01 23.53 -40.88
CA PRO A 264 -31.41 23.83 -40.57
C PRO A 264 -32.42 23.52 -41.69
N ALA A 265 -33.67 23.43 -41.24
CA ALA A 265 -34.93 23.88 -41.84
C ALA A 265 -35.19 23.69 -43.35
N ALA A 266 -36.22 22.91 -43.67
CA ALA A 266 -37.30 23.33 -44.57
C ALA A 266 -38.52 22.42 -44.33
N GLY A 267 -39.68 23.03 -44.08
CA GLY A 267 -40.94 22.32 -43.82
C GLY A 267 -41.70 21.93 -45.09
N LEU A 268 -42.80 21.20 -44.87
CA LEU A 268 -44.15 21.35 -45.48
C LEU A 268 -44.98 20.04 -45.34
N VAL A 269 -45.88 20.05 -44.34
CA VAL A 269 -47.32 19.65 -44.32
C VAL A 269 -47.94 19.09 -45.64
N PRO A 270 -49.02 18.26 -45.69
CA PRO A 270 -49.56 17.19 -44.80
C PRO A 270 -50.12 15.92 -45.53
N ALA A 271 -50.55 14.93 -44.71
CA ALA A 271 -51.75 14.07 -44.79
C ALA A 271 -52.04 13.17 -46.02
N ALA A 272 -52.23 11.85 -45.79
CA ALA A 272 -53.56 11.20 -45.87
C ALA A 272 -53.53 9.67 -45.53
N LYS A 273 -54.51 9.32 -44.70
CA LYS A 273 -55.25 8.07 -44.38
C LYS A 273 -54.94 6.71 -45.07
N SER A 274 -54.98 5.64 -44.26
CA SER A 274 -55.93 4.49 -44.24
C SER A 274 -55.21 3.22 -43.72
N GLU A 275 -55.60 2.66 -42.55
CA GLU A 275 -56.38 1.40 -42.38
C GLU A 275 -55.82 0.19 -43.16
N GLU A 276 -55.66 -1.04 -42.68
CA GLU A 276 -55.86 -1.76 -41.42
C GLU A 276 -55.28 -3.18 -41.68
N ASN A 277 -54.54 -3.80 -40.75
CA ASN A 277 -54.76 -5.21 -40.36
C ASN A 277 -53.77 -5.72 -39.30
N LYS A 278 -54.34 -6.19 -38.19
CA LYS A 278 -53.66 -6.92 -37.11
C LYS A 278 -53.63 -8.42 -37.45
N LYS A 279 -52.44 -9.03 -37.44
CA LYS A 279 -52.22 -10.33 -36.77
C LYS A 279 -50.73 -10.67 -36.74
N GLY A 280 -50.17 -10.79 -35.53
CA GLY A 280 -48.80 -11.29 -35.38
C GLY A 280 -48.06 -10.91 -34.10
N ARG A 281 -48.60 -10.05 -33.23
CA ARG A 281 -47.82 -9.50 -32.08
C ARG A 281 -47.89 -10.33 -30.78
N SER A 282 -48.83 -11.27 -30.65
CA SER A 282 -49.05 -11.98 -29.37
C SER A 282 -48.03 -13.11 -29.11
N ARG A 283 -47.54 -13.81 -30.15
CA ARG A 283 -46.60 -14.94 -29.98
C ARG A 283 -45.18 -14.50 -29.61
N THR A 284 -44.70 -13.39 -30.17
CA THR A 284 -43.34 -12.88 -29.93
C THR A 284 -43.19 -12.25 -28.53
N ILE A 285 -44.25 -11.63 -27.99
CA ILE A 285 -44.22 -11.07 -26.63
C ILE A 285 -44.12 -12.20 -25.59
N ILE A 286 -44.82 -13.31 -25.78
CA ILE A 286 -44.77 -14.45 -24.85
C ILE A 286 -43.37 -15.08 -24.83
N LEU A 287 -42.72 -15.23 -25.99
CA LEU A 287 -41.38 -15.83 -26.09
C LEU A 287 -40.26 -14.97 -25.47
N ILE A 288 -40.44 -13.66 -25.34
CA ILE A 288 -39.43 -12.75 -24.77
C ILE A 288 -39.74 -12.43 -23.30
N VAL A 289 -41.01 -12.20 -22.96
CA VAL A 289 -41.40 -11.78 -21.61
C VAL A 289 -41.31 -12.93 -20.61
N VAL A 290 -41.68 -14.16 -21.00
CA VAL A 290 -41.67 -15.31 -20.08
C VAL A 290 -40.24 -15.65 -19.60
N PRO A 291 -39.21 -15.73 -20.46
CA PRO A 291 -37.84 -15.95 -20.00
C PRO A 291 -37.31 -14.82 -19.12
N ILE A 292 -37.64 -13.56 -19.42
CA ILE A 292 -37.21 -12.40 -18.63
C ILE A 292 -37.84 -12.44 -17.23
N VAL A 293 -39.12 -12.78 -17.12
CA VAL A 293 -39.81 -12.92 -15.83
C VAL A 293 -39.24 -14.09 -15.04
N ILE A 294 -38.95 -15.23 -15.69
CA ILE A 294 -38.32 -16.39 -15.03
C ILE A 294 -36.90 -16.02 -14.55
N LEU A 295 -36.10 -15.35 -15.37
CA LEU A 295 -34.76 -14.87 -15.00
C LEU A 295 -34.82 -13.89 -13.83
N ALA A 296 -35.79 -12.97 -13.81
CA ALA A 296 -35.98 -12.03 -12.70
C ALA A 296 -36.38 -12.75 -11.40
N ILE A 297 -37.24 -13.77 -11.48
CA ILE A 297 -37.62 -14.60 -10.32
C ILE A 297 -36.44 -15.42 -9.82
N LEU A 298 -35.66 -16.02 -10.72
CA LEU A 298 -34.47 -16.79 -10.35
C LEU A 298 -33.38 -15.89 -9.77
N PHE A 299 -33.18 -14.69 -10.32
CA PHE A 299 -32.23 -13.72 -9.79
C PHE A 299 -32.63 -13.21 -8.42
N THR A 300 -33.91 -12.92 -8.20
CA THR A 300 -34.42 -12.49 -6.88
C THR A 300 -34.39 -13.62 -5.85
N LEU A 301 -34.71 -14.86 -6.24
CA LEU A 301 -34.58 -16.03 -5.38
C LEU A 301 -33.11 -16.32 -5.05
N CYS A 302 -32.21 -16.27 -6.03
CA CYS A 302 -30.77 -16.41 -5.83
C CYS A 302 -30.25 -15.33 -4.89
N TYR A 303 -30.61 -14.07 -5.12
CA TYR A 303 -30.25 -12.95 -4.25
C TYR A 303 -30.79 -13.12 -2.82
N TYR A 304 -32.04 -13.58 -2.67
CA TYR A 304 -32.65 -13.86 -1.38
C TYR A 304 -31.95 -15.01 -0.65
N LEU A 305 -31.62 -16.10 -1.35
CA LEU A 305 -30.91 -17.25 -0.78
C LEU A 305 -29.46 -16.89 -0.41
N LEU A 306 -28.77 -16.10 -1.23
CA LEU A 306 -27.43 -15.56 -0.94
C LEU A 306 -27.46 -14.63 0.28
N ARG A 307 -28.45 -13.73 0.37
CA ARG A 307 -28.63 -12.86 1.56
C ARG A 307 -29.03 -13.64 2.80
N ARG A 308 -29.85 -14.69 2.69
CA ARG A 308 -30.23 -15.55 3.81
C ARG A 308 -29.01 -16.31 4.34
N ARG A 309 -28.13 -16.78 3.45
CA ARG A 309 -26.85 -17.42 3.81
C ARG A 309 -25.91 -16.43 4.50
N ALA A 310 -25.83 -15.18 4.01
CA ALA A 310 -25.03 -14.12 4.62
C ALA A 310 -25.57 -13.67 6.00
N ARG A 311 -26.90 -13.55 6.18
CA ARG A 311 -27.51 -13.22 7.49
C ARG A 311 -27.34 -14.34 8.51
N LYS A 312 -27.39 -15.61 8.08
CA LYS A 312 -27.14 -16.76 8.97
C LYS A 312 -25.68 -16.79 9.47
N SER A 313 -24.74 -16.45 8.60
CA SER A 313 -23.31 -16.30 8.94
C SER A 313 -23.03 -15.14 9.91
N LEU A 314 -23.71 -14.01 9.75
CA LEU A 314 -23.48 -12.81 10.57
C LEU A 314 -24.12 -12.92 11.97
N GLY A 315 -25.24 -13.63 12.08
CA GLY A 315 -25.91 -13.87 13.36
C GLY A 315 -25.16 -14.85 14.29
N GLU A 316 -24.48 -15.85 13.71
CA GLU A 316 -23.67 -16.82 14.46
C GLU A 316 -22.35 -16.20 15.00
N GLU A 317 -21.81 -15.21 14.29
CA GLU A 317 -20.57 -14.51 14.65
C GLU A 317 -20.78 -13.51 15.80
N SER A 318 -21.93 -12.84 15.85
CA SER A 318 -22.31 -11.93 16.95
C SER A 318 -22.52 -12.68 18.28
N SER A 319 -23.15 -13.86 18.24
CA SER A 319 -23.43 -14.65 19.44
C SER A 319 -22.18 -15.28 20.09
N ILE A 320 -21.12 -15.55 19.31
CA ILE A 320 -19.85 -16.10 19.85
C ILE A 320 -19.05 -15.00 20.56
N LEU A 321 -19.07 -13.76 20.02
CA LEU A 321 -18.37 -12.62 20.63
C LEU A 321 -19.00 -12.19 21.96
N GLU A 322 -20.33 -12.21 22.06
CA GLU A 322 -21.05 -11.87 23.29
C GLU A 322 -20.69 -12.78 24.47
N GLY A 323 -20.38 -14.07 24.21
CA GLY A 323 -19.99 -15.02 25.26
C GLY A 323 -18.54 -14.93 25.74
N LEU A 324 -17.70 -14.15 25.07
CA LEU A 324 -16.25 -14.00 25.35
C LEU A 324 -15.90 -12.65 25.99
N GLN A 325 -16.89 -11.77 26.17
CA GLN A 325 -16.69 -10.43 26.72
C GLN A 325 -16.67 -10.46 28.25
N PHE A 326 -15.61 -9.91 28.84
CA PHE A 326 -15.47 -9.68 30.28
C PHE A 326 -15.59 -8.19 30.58
N ASP A 327 -16.10 -7.88 31.76
CA ASP A 327 -16.17 -6.51 32.29
C ASP A 327 -14.81 -6.07 32.87
N LEU A 328 -14.50 -4.78 32.77
CA LEU A 328 -13.22 -4.23 33.22
C LEU A 328 -13.03 -4.41 34.73
N ALA A 329 -14.12 -4.40 35.50
CA ALA A 329 -14.09 -4.59 36.95
C ALA A 329 -13.55 -5.99 37.32
N THR A 330 -14.05 -7.05 36.69
CA THR A 330 -13.54 -8.42 36.89
C THR A 330 -12.05 -8.52 36.56
N ILE A 331 -11.59 -7.88 35.49
CA ILE A 331 -10.18 -7.91 35.09
C ILE A 331 -9.30 -7.14 36.09
N LYS A 332 -9.77 -5.98 36.56
CA LYS A 332 -9.07 -5.21 37.59
C LYS A 332 -8.93 -6.00 38.89
N VAL A 333 -9.98 -6.71 39.32
CA VAL A 333 -9.89 -7.60 40.49
C VAL A 333 -8.87 -8.71 40.25
N ALA A 334 -8.96 -9.40 39.11
CA ALA A 334 -8.09 -10.53 38.80
C ALA A 334 -6.60 -10.16 38.71
N THR A 335 -6.28 -8.93 38.30
CA THR A 335 -4.90 -8.44 38.11
C THR A 335 -4.37 -7.61 39.27
N ASN A 336 -5.15 -7.44 40.35
CA ASN A 336 -4.88 -6.48 41.42
C ASN A 336 -4.62 -5.06 40.87
N ASN A 337 -5.59 -4.57 40.11
CA ASN A 337 -5.60 -3.29 39.40
C ASN A 337 -4.34 -3.08 38.52
N PHE A 338 -3.97 -4.09 37.74
CA PHE A 338 -2.77 -4.08 36.89
C PHE A 338 -1.48 -3.75 37.65
N SER A 339 -1.33 -4.31 38.86
CA SER A 339 -0.14 -4.11 39.70
C SER A 339 1.15 -4.45 38.94
N GLN A 340 2.20 -3.65 39.16
CA GLN A 340 3.52 -3.92 38.56
C GLN A 340 4.12 -5.24 39.03
N GLU A 341 3.75 -5.72 40.22
CA GLU A 341 4.16 -7.03 40.74
C GLU A 341 3.64 -8.20 39.88
N ASN A 342 2.49 -7.98 39.23
CA ASN A 342 1.86 -8.96 38.36
C ASN A 342 2.32 -8.82 36.90
N LYS A 343 3.19 -7.87 36.57
CA LYS A 343 3.63 -7.65 35.19
C LYS A 343 4.60 -8.75 34.76
N ILE A 344 4.24 -9.48 33.71
CA ILE A 344 5.03 -10.60 33.17
C ILE A 344 5.70 -10.28 31.84
N GLY A 345 5.32 -9.18 31.18
CA GLY A 345 5.94 -8.75 29.93
C GLY A 345 5.58 -7.33 29.50
N LYS A 346 6.42 -6.75 28.65
CA LYS A 346 6.17 -5.48 27.96
C LYS A 346 6.68 -5.57 26.52
N GLY A 347 5.79 -5.43 25.56
CA GLY A 347 6.11 -5.47 24.12
C GLY A 347 5.76 -4.15 23.43
N GLY A 348 5.95 -4.11 22.10
CA GLY A 348 5.59 -2.94 21.27
C GLY A 348 4.09 -2.66 21.21
N PHE A 349 3.25 -3.62 21.59
CA PHE A 349 1.79 -3.58 21.44
C PHE A 349 1.03 -3.49 22.77
N GLY A 350 1.73 -3.51 23.91
CA GLY A 350 1.08 -3.42 25.21
C GLY A 350 1.86 -4.05 26.37
N GLU A 351 1.25 -4.02 27.54
CA GLU A 351 1.78 -4.62 28.77
C GLU A 351 0.99 -5.89 29.11
N VAL A 352 1.68 -6.93 29.56
CA VAL A 352 1.07 -8.23 29.89
C VAL A 352 1.19 -8.47 31.39
N TYR A 353 0.06 -8.80 32.02
CA TYR A 353 -0.06 -9.05 33.45
C TYR A 353 -0.54 -10.47 33.72
N LYS A 354 -0.02 -11.10 34.77
CA LYS A 354 -0.61 -12.31 35.34
C LYS A 354 -1.84 -11.91 36.16
N GLY A 355 -2.92 -12.67 36.03
CA GLY A 355 -4.11 -12.52 36.86
C GLY A 355 -4.63 -13.87 37.34
N ILE A 356 -5.51 -13.82 38.33
CA ILE A 356 -6.22 -14.99 38.84
C ILE A 356 -7.70 -14.63 38.93
N PHE A 357 -8.56 -15.32 38.18
CA PHE A 357 -10.00 -15.15 38.31
C PHE A 357 -10.51 -15.66 39.67
N SER A 358 -11.71 -15.24 40.07
CA SER A 358 -12.32 -15.64 41.34
C SER A 358 -12.51 -17.16 41.50
N ASP A 359 -12.56 -17.89 40.40
CA ASP A 359 -12.61 -19.36 40.36
C ASP A 359 -11.23 -20.05 40.42
N GLY A 360 -10.15 -19.27 40.59
CA GLY A 360 -8.78 -19.77 40.70
C GLY A 360 -8.06 -19.98 39.37
N ARG A 361 -8.72 -19.74 38.22
CA ARG A 361 -8.06 -19.85 36.90
C ARG A 361 -7.00 -18.77 36.74
N GLN A 362 -5.76 -19.18 36.45
CA GLN A 362 -4.67 -18.27 36.13
C GLN A 362 -4.78 -17.80 34.67
N ILE A 363 -4.60 -16.50 34.46
CA ILE A 363 -4.74 -15.85 33.16
C ILE A 363 -3.55 -14.95 32.85
N ALA A 364 -3.33 -14.72 31.57
CA ALA A 364 -2.45 -13.67 31.06
C ALA A 364 -3.32 -12.57 30.42
N VAL A 365 -3.18 -11.34 30.91
CA VAL A 365 -3.98 -10.18 30.51
C VAL A 365 -3.09 -9.22 29.74
N LYS A 366 -3.30 -9.13 28.42
CA LYS A 366 -2.59 -8.22 27.52
C LYS A 366 -3.41 -6.93 27.38
N ARG A 367 -2.93 -5.85 28.00
CA ARG A 367 -3.54 -4.52 27.94
C ARG A 367 -2.88 -3.72 26.82
N LEU A 368 -3.64 -3.42 25.77
CA LEU A 368 -3.12 -2.72 24.60
C LEU A 368 -2.94 -1.22 24.88
N SER A 369 -1.94 -0.60 24.24
CA SER A 369 -1.68 0.83 24.43
C SER A 369 -2.72 1.72 23.75
N THR A 370 -3.00 2.92 24.29
CA THR A 370 -4.05 3.85 23.83
C THR A 370 -3.67 4.71 22.62
N ASN A 371 -2.52 4.48 21.97
CA ASN A 371 -1.90 5.44 21.06
C ASN A 371 -1.76 4.98 19.60
N SER A 372 -2.82 4.54 18.92
CA SER A 372 -2.94 4.64 17.45
C SER A 372 -4.31 4.18 16.88
N ARG A 373 -4.59 4.55 15.62
CA ARG A 373 -5.64 3.92 14.78
C ARG A 373 -5.28 2.50 14.31
N GLN A 374 -4.01 2.11 14.42
CA GLN A 374 -3.50 0.81 14.01
C GLN A 374 -3.92 -0.26 15.03
N ASP A 375 -3.90 0.07 16.33
CA ASP A 375 -4.27 -0.81 17.45
C ASP A 375 -5.74 -1.26 17.43
N SER A 376 -6.67 -0.50 16.82
CA SER A 376 -8.07 -0.94 16.63
C SER A 376 -8.22 -2.05 15.60
N ILE A 377 -7.44 -2.01 14.52
CA ILE A 377 -7.50 -3.02 13.45
C ILE A 377 -6.85 -4.32 13.95
N GLU A 378 -5.78 -4.21 14.73
CA GLU A 378 -5.06 -5.35 15.31
C GLU A 378 -5.89 -6.05 16.39
N PHE A 379 -6.54 -5.29 17.28
CA PHE A 379 -7.49 -5.83 18.27
C PHE A 379 -8.70 -6.54 17.63
N GLU A 380 -9.34 -5.91 16.64
CA GLU A 380 -10.47 -6.53 15.92
C GLU A 380 -10.03 -7.80 15.17
N ASN A 381 -8.85 -7.79 14.54
CA ASN A 381 -8.31 -8.97 13.87
C ASN A 381 -8.08 -10.10 14.87
N GLU A 382 -7.44 -9.84 16.00
CA GLU A 382 -7.08 -10.87 16.97
C GLU A 382 -8.33 -11.51 17.61
N ILE A 383 -9.36 -10.73 17.91
CA ILE A 383 -10.65 -11.23 18.40
C ILE A 383 -11.34 -12.10 17.33
N LEU A 384 -11.43 -11.62 16.08
CA LEU A 384 -12.07 -12.36 14.98
C LEU A 384 -11.30 -13.64 14.59
N LEU A 385 -9.99 -13.66 14.81
CA LEU A 385 -9.07 -14.75 14.48
C LEU A 385 -9.03 -15.81 15.57
N ILE A 386 -8.62 -15.45 16.79
CA ILE A 386 -8.27 -16.42 17.84
C ILE A 386 -9.50 -16.99 18.53
N ALA A 387 -10.62 -16.27 18.60
CA ALA A 387 -11.86 -16.79 19.21
C ALA A 387 -12.34 -18.12 18.56
N LYS A 388 -11.86 -18.44 17.35
CA LYS A 388 -12.21 -19.64 16.59
C LYS A 388 -11.07 -20.66 16.49
N LEU A 389 -9.91 -20.41 17.09
CA LEU A 389 -8.74 -21.29 17.07
C LEU A 389 -8.63 -22.05 18.38
N GLN A 390 -8.66 -23.38 18.32
CA GLN A 390 -8.49 -24.25 19.49
C GLN A 390 -7.58 -25.40 19.11
N HIS A 391 -6.36 -25.40 19.65
CA HIS A 391 -5.39 -26.45 19.41
C HIS A 391 -4.37 -26.50 20.54
N ARG A 392 -3.92 -27.71 20.91
CA ARG A 392 -2.98 -27.94 22.02
C ARG A 392 -1.64 -27.18 21.91
N ASN A 393 -1.22 -26.86 20.68
CA ASN A 393 0.02 -26.12 20.38
C ASN A 393 -0.21 -24.64 20.05
N LEU A 394 -1.38 -24.08 20.36
CA LEU A 394 -1.64 -22.64 20.29
C LEU A 394 -2.04 -22.14 21.69
N VAL A 395 -1.77 -20.88 21.98
CA VAL A 395 -2.29 -20.22 23.19
C VAL A 395 -3.76 -19.90 23.00
N THR A 396 -4.58 -20.30 23.97
CA THR A 396 -6.03 -20.15 23.94
C THR A 396 -6.42 -18.74 24.39
N LEU A 397 -7.21 -18.05 23.57
CA LEU A 397 -7.93 -16.83 23.98
C LEU A 397 -9.13 -17.25 24.83
N ILE A 398 -9.18 -16.76 26.07
CA ILE A 398 -10.28 -16.98 27.01
C ILE A 398 -11.38 -15.94 26.80
N GLY A 399 -11.00 -14.70 26.49
CA GLY A 399 -11.95 -13.62 26.27
C GLY A 399 -11.27 -12.28 26.00
N PHE A 400 -12.09 -11.23 25.95
CA PHE A 400 -11.64 -9.85 25.74
C PHE A 400 -12.47 -8.87 26.55
N CYS A 401 -11.95 -7.65 26.73
CA CYS A 401 -12.70 -6.52 27.27
C CYS A 401 -12.55 -5.33 26.32
N LEU A 402 -13.68 -4.73 25.99
CA LEU A 402 -13.79 -3.49 25.23
C LEU A 402 -14.74 -2.56 25.98
N GLU A 403 -14.19 -1.78 26.92
CA GLU A 403 -14.93 -0.82 27.73
C GLU A 403 -14.20 0.52 27.72
N GLU A 404 -14.95 1.61 27.51
CA GLU A 404 -14.41 2.98 27.43
C GLU A 404 -13.29 3.15 26.38
N GLN A 405 -12.04 3.25 26.83
CA GLN A 405 -10.81 3.33 26.02
C GLN A 405 -9.88 2.13 26.25
N GLU A 406 -10.30 1.14 27.04
CA GLU A 406 -9.51 -0.04 27.36
C GLU A 406 -9.77 -1.15 26.35
N LYS A 407 -8.70 -1.66 25.75
CA LYS A 407 -8.70 -2.83 24.87
C LYS A 407 -7.83 -3.89 25.50
N ILE A 408 -8.44 -4.97 25.96
CA ILE A 408 -7.77 -5.99 26.74
C ILE A 408 -8.08 -7.36 26.17
N LEU A 409 -7.05 -8.19 26.04
CA LEU A 409 -7.14 -9.58 25.60
C LEU A 409 -6.72 -10.49 26.77
N ILE A 410 -7.49 -11.57 26.97
CA ILE A 410 -7.33 -12.48 28.09
C ILE A 410 -7.01 -13.86 27.55
N TYR A 411 -5.84 -14.39 27.89
CA TYR A 411 -5.36 -15.70 27.47
C TYR A 411 -5.19 -16.64 28.65
N GLU A 412 -5.08 -17.94 28.36
CA GLU A 412 -4.53 -18.89 29.33
C GLU A 412 -3.13 -18.45 29.77
N TYR A 413 -2.83 -18.62 31.07
CA TYR A 413 -1.48 -18.40 31.57
C TYR A 413 -0.59 -19.61 31.24
N VAL A 414 0.53 -19.35 30.58
CA VAL A 414 1.52 -20.37 30.21
C VAL A 414 2.77 -20.20 31.08
N PRO A 415 3.10 -21.16 31.98
CA PRO A 415 3.99 -20.91 33.11
C PRO A 415 5.48 -20.89 32.76
N ASN A 416 5.94 -21.68 31.78
CA ASN A 416 7.37 -21.78 31.44
C ASN A 416 7.79 -20.74 30.40
N ARG A 417 7.27 -19.51 30.45
CA ARG A 417 7.70 -18.36 29.62
C ARG A 417 7.84 -18.71 28.12
N SER A 418 8.61 -17.91 27.38
CA SER A 418 8.89 -18.06 25.96
C SER A 418 10.15 -18.87 25.68
N LEU A 419 10.25 -19.46 24.49
CA LEU A 419 11.37 -20.32 24.09
C LEU A 419 12.70 -19.55 24.01
N ASP A 420 12.67 -18.27 23.63
CA ASP A 420 13.85 -17.40 23.60
C ASP A 420 14.55 -17.29 24.97
N TYR A 421 13.77 -17.29 26.06
CA TYR A 421 14.28 -17.30 27.43
C TYR A 421 15.19 -18.52 27.67
N PHE A 422 14.81 -19.70 27.17
CA PHE A 422 15.64 -20.90 27.32
C PHE A 422 16.74 -21.02 26.27
N LEU A 423 16.59 -20.39 25.10
CA LEU A 423 17.60 -20.46 24.04
C LEU A 423 18.75 -19.48 24.25
N PHE A 424 18.49 -18.30 24.82
CA PHE A 424 19.48 -17.21 24.86
C PHE A 424 19.94 -16.82 26.27
N ASP A 425 19.22 -17.21 27.33
CA ASP A 425 19.71 -17.05 28.70
C ASP A 425 20.72 -18.16 29.03
N THR A 426 21.97 -17.78 29.29
CA THR A 426 23.09 -18.69 29.53
C THR A 426 22.88 -19.63 30.72
N GLN A 427 22.04 -19.27 31.69
CA GLN A 427 21.72 -20.14 32.82
C GLN A 427 20.59 -21.13 32.50
N GLN A 428 19.70 -20.80 31.57
CA GLN A 428 18.54 -21.62 31.25
C GLN A 428 18.77 -22.57 30.07
N GLN A 429 19.78 -22.31 29.23
CA GLN A 429 20.16 -23.17 28.09
C GLN A 429 20.36 -24.64 28.45
N GLN A 430 20.84 -24.93 29.67
CA GLN A 430 21.09 -26.28 30.14
C GLN A 430 19.81 -27.10 30.39
N LYS A 431 18.64 -26.45 30.48
CA LYS A 431 17.35 -27.14 30.66
C LYS A 431 16.84 -27.77 29.36
N LEU A 432 17.15 -27.18 28.20
CA LEU A 432 16.71 -27.68 26.90
C LEU A 432 17.65 -28.74 26.32
N SER A 433 17.40 -30.00 26.67
CA SER A 433 18.01 -31.14 25.98
C SER A 433 17.62 -31.19 24.50
N TRP A 434 18.35 -31.94 23.68
CA TRP A 434 17.99 -32.13 22.27
C TRP A 434 16.60 -32.76 22.10
N TYR A 435 16.23 -33.68 23.00
CA TYR A 435 14.90 -34.28 23.02
C TYR A 435 13.80 -33.21 23.21
N GLU A 436 13.99 -32.28 24.16
CA GLU A 436 13.04 -31.19 24.37
C GLU A 436 12.98 -30.24 23.17
N ARG A 437 14.13 -29.89 22.59
CA ARG A 437 14.20 -29.07 21.37
C ARG A 437 13.44 -29.72 20.22
N TYR A 438 13.62 -31.02 20.01
CA TYR A 438 12.92 -31.78 18.99
C TYR A 438 11.40 -31.81 19.22
N LYS A 439 10.98 -32.04 20.47
CA LYS A 439 9.58 -31.98 20.89
C LYS A 439 8.96 -30.60 20.63
N ILE A 440 9.70 -29.53 20.92
CA ILE A 440 9.31 -28.13 20.68
C ILE A 440 9.19 -27.83 19.19
N ILE A 441 10.13 -28.31 18.36
CA ILE A 441 10.05 -28.18 16.91
C ILE A 441 8.80 -28.89 16.39
N GLY A 442 8.61 -30.17 16.73
CA GLY A 442 7.47 -30.97 16.28
C GLY A 442 6.12 -30.37 16.70
N GLY A 443 5.99 -29.95 17.97
CA GLY A 443 4.77 -29.32 18.46
C GLY A 443 4.48 -27.96 17.81
N THR A 444 5.50 -27.13 17.58
CA THR A 444 5.35 -25.87 16.85
C THR A 444 4.87 -26.13 15.42
N ALA A 445 5.48 -27.12 14.77
CA ALA A 445 5.13 -27.50 13.41
C ALA A 445 3.68 -28.02 13.31
N LEU A 446 3.23 -28.82 14.28
CA LEU A 446 1.82 -29.24 14.40
C LEU A 446 0.88 -28.05 14.60
N GLY A 447 1.27 -27.05 15.40
CA GLY A 447 0.51 -25.81 15.56
C GLY A 447 0.34 -25.05 14.24
N ILE A 448 1.42 -24.92 13.45
CA ILE A 448 1.39 -24.29 12.13
C ILE A 448 0.52 -25.10 11.16
N LEU A 449 0.68 -26.42 11.15
CA LEU A 449 -0.12 -27.31 10.31
C LEU A 449 -1.61 -27.21 10.63
N TYR A 450 -1.98 -27.09 11.91
CA TYR A 450 -3.35 -26.81 12.28
C TYR A 450 -3.83 -25.48 11.67
N LEU A 451 -3.09 -24.38 11.84
CA LEU A 451 -3.45 -23.06 11.29
C LEU A 451 -3.58 -23.06 9.76
N HIS A 452 -2.74 -23.84 9.08
CA HIS A 452 -2.69 -23.87 7.62
C HIS A 452 -3.64 -24.89 7.02
N GLU A 453 -3.86 -26.03 7.67
CA GLU A 453 -4.61 -27.14 7.09
C GLU A 453 -5.93 -27.45 7.76
N TYR A 454 -5.98 -27.47 9.09
CA TYR A 454 -7.10 -28.07 9.81
C TYR A 454 -8.02 -27.06 10.52
N SER A 455 -7.61 -25.81 10.69
CA SER A 455 -8.45 -24.77 11.26
C SER A 455 -9.58 -24.39 10.29
N ARG A 456 -10.75 -24.06 10.85
CA ARG A 456 -11.93 -23.60 10.09
C ARG A 456 -11.62 -22.41 9.18
N LEU A 457 -10.68 -21.58 9.61
CA LEU A 457 -10.14 -20.45 8.88
C LEU A 457 -8.67 -20.74 8.59
N LYS A 458 -8.23 -20.64 7.34
CA LYS A 458 -6.81 -20.77 6.98
C LYS A 458 -6.08 -19.53 7.49
N VAL A 459 -5.22 -19.68 8.50
CA VAL A 459 -4.55 -18.56 9.17
C VAL A 459 -3.05 -18.63 8.92
N ILE A 460 -2.45 -17.50 8.58
CA ILE A 460 -0.99 -17.36 8.54
C ILE A 460 -0.55 -16.44 9.67
N HIS A 461 0.35 -16.92 10.53
CA HIS A 461 0.83 -16.22 11.72
C HIS A 461 1.63 -14.95 11.41
N ARG A 462 2.53 -15.02 10.41
CA ARG A 462 3.46 -13.95 9.95
C ARG A 462 4.50 -13.43 10.95
N ASP A 463 4.40 -13.77 12.24
CA ASP A 463 5.41 -13.39 13.26
C ASP A 463 5.85 -14.59 14.12
N LEU A 464 6.23 -15.68 13.46
CA LEU A 464 6.69 -16.87 14.16
C LEU A 464 8.19 -16.71 14.52
N LYS A 465 8.49 -16.62 15.81
CA LYS A 465 9.85 -16.45 16.36
C LYS A 465 9.93 -17.08 17.75
N PRO A 466 11.13 -17.37 18.28
CA PRO A 466 11.26 -18.02 19.59
C PRO A 466 10.56 -17.27 20.74
N SER A 467 10.48 -15.94 20.70
CA SER A 467 9.76 -15.17 21.73
C SER A 467 8.24 -15.33 21.67
N ASN A 468 7.70 -15.84 20.55
CA ASN A 468 6.28 -16.10 20.34
C ASN A 468 5.93 -17.59 20.46
N ILE A 469 6.85 -18.42 20.96
CA ILE A 469 6.60 -19.81 21.33
C ILE A 469 6.65 -19.91 22.85
N LEU A 470 5.51 -20.02 23.51
CA LEU A 470 5.43 -20.22 24.96
C LEU A 470 5.52 -21.71 25.30
N LEU A 471 6.04 -22.02 26.48
CA LEU A 471 6.19 -23.41 26.96
C LEU A 471 5.25 -23.68 28.13
N ASP A 472 4.44 -24.74 28.00
CA ASP A 472 3.58 -25.18 29.10
C ASP A 472 4.38 -25.91 30.21
N GLU A 473 3.70 -26.34 31.27
CA GLU A 473 4.28 -27.07 32.41
C GLU A 473 5.13 -28.29 32.01
N ASN A 474 4.83 -28.89 30.85
CA ASN A 474 5.47 -30.09 30.32
C ASN A 474 6.45 -29.78 29.17
N MET A 475 6.87 -28.52 29.03
CA MET A 475 7.74 -28.02 27.97
C MET A 475 7.16 -28.26 26.56
N ASN A 476 5.84 -28.33 26.42
CA ASN A 476 5.21 -28.36 25.10
C ASN A 476 5.10 -26.94 24.54
N PRO A 477 5.34 -26.76 23.24
CA PRO A 477 5.24 -25.46 22.60
C PRO A 477 3.78 -25.05 22.37
N LYS A 478 3.49 -23.78 22.65
CA LYS A 478 2.25 -23.08 22.31
C LYS A 478 2.57 -21.80 21.55
N ILE A 479 2.12 -21.70 20.31
CA ILE A 479 2.28 -20.50 19.49
C ILE A 479 1.37 -19.40 20.05
N SER A 480 1.95 -18.22 20.28
CA SER A 480 1.28 -17.03 20.80
C SER A 480 1.46 -15.83 19.86
N ASP A 481 0.77 -14.73 20.18
CA ASP A 481 0.97 -13.41 19.56
C ASP A 481 0.53 -13.34 18.08
N PHE A 482 -0.78 -13.32 17.86
CA PHE A 482 -1.40 -13.32 16.53
C PHE A 482 -1.72 -11.90 16.03
N ASP A 483 -1.13 -10.86 16.61
CA ASP A 483 -1.30 -9.45 16.22
C ASP A 483 -1.09 -9.26 14.71
N LEU A 484 -0.13 -9.99 14.15
CA LEU A 484 0.19 -10.02 12.72
C LEU A 484 -0.45 -11.18 11.98
N ALA A 485 -1.37 -11.97 12.54
CA ALA A 485 -1.97 -13.08 11.81
C ALA A 485 -2.97 -12.61 10.73
N ARG A 486 -3.28 -13.47 9.76
CA ARG A 486 -4.20 -13.13 8.65
C ARG A 486 -5.00 -14.34 8.15
N ILE A 487 -6.30 -14.16 7.91
CA ILE A 487 -7.17 -15.16 7.25
C ILE A 487 -6.95 -15.15 5.74
N ILE A 488 -6.84 -16.34 5.17
CA ILE A 488 -6.89 -16.58 3.73
C ILE A 488 -8.28 -17.10 3.36
N LYS A 489 -8.94 -16.42 2.42
CA LYS A 489 -10.09 -16.96 1.69
C LYS A 489 -9.57 -17.85 0.58
N ILE A 490 -10.03 -19.09 0.53
CA ILE A 490 -9.58 -20.09 -0.42
C ILE A 490 -10.25 -19.82 -1.77
N VAL A 491 -9.44 -19.62 -2.82
CA VAL A 491 -9.76 -20.02 -4.19
C VAL A 491 -8.99 -21.32 -4.45
N GLN A 492 -9.68 -22.33 -4.97
CA GLN A 492 -9.13 -23.67 -5.12
C GLN A 492 -8.47 -23.77 -6.50
N LYS A 493 -7.14 -23.83 -6.54
CA LYS A 493 -6.40 -24.21 -7.76
C LYS A 493 -5.13 -24.96 -7.35
N GLN A 494 -5.07 -26.27 -7.64
CA GLN A 494 -3.81 -27.00 -7.73
C GLN A 494 -3.99 -28.31 -8.48
N THR A 495 -3.65 -28.31 -9.78
CA THR A 495 -3.33 -29.53 -10.56
C THR A 495 -2.38 -29.27 -11.76
N GLU A 496 -2.08 -28.03 -12.14
CA GLU A 496 -1.40 -27.73 -13.43
C GLU A 496 0.16 -27.83 -13.41
N LEU A 497 0.81 -27.92 -12.23
CA LEU A 497 2.29 -27.92 -12.14
C LEU A 497 2.95 -29.21 -12.63
N LEU A 498 2.29 -30.36 -12.47
CA LEU A 498 2.90 -31.66 -12.78
C LEU A 498 2.96 -31.95 -14.28
N GLU A 499 2.09 -31.34 -15.09
CA GLU A 499 2.11 -31.49 -16.56
C GLU A 499 3.18 -30.62 -17.22
N HIS A 500 3.54 -29.48 -16.64
CA HIS A 500 4.45 -28.52 -17.26
C HIS A 500 5.95 -28.87 -17.11
N ILE A 501 6.30 -29.77 -16.18
CA ILE A 501 7.71 -30.10 -15.86
C ILE A 501 8.12 -31.49 -16.36
N GLY A 502 7.21 -32.31 -16.90
CA GLY A 502 7.56 -33.63 -17.44
C GLY A 502 8.19 -34.60 -16.43
N LEU A 503 8.00 -34.36 -15.13
CA LEU A 503 8.45 -35.23 -14.05
C LEU A 503 7.30 -36.14 -13.66
N GLU A 504 7.47 -37.44 -13.85
CA GLU A 504 6.53 -38.45 -13.37
C GLU A 504 6.24 -38.26 -11.87
N SER A 505 4.98 -38.50 -11.53
CA SER A 505 4.39 -38.52 -10.19
C SER A 505 5.17 -39.45 -9.25
N ALA A 506 6.27 -38.96 -8.70
CA ALA A 506 6.91 -39.56 -7.54
C ALA A 506 6.53 -38.75 -6.29
N THR A 507 5.60 -39.35 -5.54
CA THR A 507 5.34 -39.14 -4.10
C THR A 507 4.80 -37.77 -3.68
N LEU A 508 3.50 -37.59 -3.90
CA LEU A 508 2.64 -36.72 -3.06
C LEU A 508 1.99 -37.54 -1.92
N GLU A 509 2.73 -38.53 -1.41
CA GLU A 509 2.44 -39.23 -0.16
C GLU A 509 3.46 -38.75 0.87
N GLY A 510 2.97 -38.18 1.97
CA GLY A 510 3.78 -37.91 3.15
C GLY A 510 4.06 -36.43 3.41
N LEU A 511 3.04 -35.69 3.86
CA LEU A 511 3.20 -34.60 4.83
C LEU A 511 3.63 -35.15 6.21
N GLN A 512 4.55 -36.11 6.25
CA GLN A 512 5.42 -36.29 7.39
C GLN A 512 6.41 -35.13 7.34
N PHE A 513 6.43 -34.31 8.38
CA PHE A 513 7.44 -33.28 8.58
C PHE A 513 8.81 -33.84 8.20
N ASN A 514 9.35 -33.39 7.06
CA ASN A 514 10.54 -33.97 6.49
C ASN A 514 11.72 -33.67 7.43
N LEU A 515 12.15 -34.71 8.14
CA LEU A 515 13.25 -34.68 9.10
C LEU A 515 14.50 -33.98 8.52
N ALA A 516 14.73 -34.17 7.21
CA ALA A 516 15.85 -33.56 6.48
C ALA A 516 15.76 -32.02 6.40
N THR A 517 14.55 -31.44 6.37
CA THR A 517 14.38 -29.97 6.33
C THR A 517 14.70 -29.34 7.69
N ILE A 518 14.38 -30.04 8.78
CA ILE A 518 14.70 -29.62 10.14
C ILE A 518 16.21 -29.80 10.41
N GLN A 519 16.81 -30.92 9.98
CA GLN A 519 18.27 -31.16 10.05
C GLN A 519 19.08 -30.13 9.26
N ALA A 520 18.60 -29.73 8.08
CA ALA A 520 19.21 -28.68 7.27
C ALA A 520 19.27 -27.32 7.98
N ALA A 521 18.18 -26.93 8.66
CA ALA A 521 18.10 -25.66 9.39
C ALA A 521 18.99 -25.63 10.65
N THR A 522 19.25 -26.78 11.27
CA THR A 522 20.05 -26.87 12.50
C THR A 522 21.57 -26.88 12.26
N ASN A 523 22.03 -27.15 11.03
CA ASN A 523 23.46 -27.34 10.71
C ASN A 523 24.16 -26.14 10.05
N ASN A 524 23.68 -24.90 10.27
CA ASN A 524 24.40 -23.68 9.83
C ASN A 524 24.62 -23.57 8.29
N PHE A 525 23.77 -24.20 7.47
CA PHE A 525 23.88 -24.28 6.01
C PHE A 525 23.10 -23.18 5.27
N SER A 526 23.28 -21.91 5.64
CA SER A 526 22.83 -20.83 4.74
C SER A 526 23.72 -20.78 3.50
N LEU A 527 23.13 -20.53 2.32
CA LEU A 527 23.87 -20.43 1.07
C LEU A 527 24.97 -19.36 1.15
N GLN A 528 24.69 -18.25 1.85
CA GLN A 528 25.66 -17.17 2.08
C GLN A 528 26.96 -17.66 2.75
N ASN A 529 26.88 -18.59 3.70
CA ASN A 529 28.04 -19.14 4.40
C ASN A 529 28.90 -20.02 3.48
N LYS A 530 28.27 -20.71 2.52
CA LYS A 530 28.92 -21.63 1.56
C LYS A 530 29.58 -20.94 0.36
N ILE A 531 29.14 -19.72 0.01
CA ILE A 531 29.71 -18.91 -1.08
C ILE A 531 30.75 -17.87 -0.62
N GLY A 532 30.85 -17.59 0.68
CA GLY A 532 31.74 -16.57 1.23
C GLY A 532 33.22 -16.98 1.33
N LYS A 533 34.12 -16.00 1.48
CA LYS A 533 35.58 -16.22 1.59
C LYS A 533 36.08 -16.61 2.99
N ASP A 534 35.26 -16.43 4.04
CA ASP A 534 35.72 -16.40 5.44
C ASP A 534 35.53 -17.68 6.26
N THR A 535 35.24 -18.84 5.68
CA THR A 535 35.01 -20.08 6.46
C THR A 535 35.82 -21.28 5.96
N GLN A 536 36.29 -22.10 6.91
CA GLN A 536 36.98 -23.40 6.68
C GLN A 536 36.03 -24.52 6.17
N GLN A 537 34.85 -24.19 5.65
CA GLN A 537 33.87 -25.16 5.17
C GLN A 537 34.12 -25.56 3.71
N GLN A 538 33.69 -26.77 3.34
CA GLN A 538 33.71 -27.26 1.95
C GLN A 538 32.92 -26.29 1.04
N LYS A 539 33.63 -25.67 0.10
CA LYS A 539 33.12 -24.69 -0.88
C LYS A 539 32.37 -25.39 -2.02
N LEU A 540 31.38 -24.70 -2.59
CA LEU A 540 30.56 -25.21 -3.68
C LEU A 540 31.33 -25.28 -5.01
N ASN A 541 31.29 -26.43 -5.68
CA ASN A 541 31.73 -26.61 -7.05
C ASN A 541 30.70 -26.06 -8.06
N TRP A 542 31.03 -26.04 -9.36
CA TRP A 542 30.13 -25.50 -10.38
C TRP A 542 28.81 -26.27 -10.53
N PRO A 543 28.79 -27.61 -10.67
CA PRO A 543 27.55 -28.38 -10.74
C PRO A 543 26.59 -28.11 -9.57
N GLU A 544 27.12 -27.98 -8.34
CA GLU A 544 26.32 -27.62 -7.16
C GLU A 544 25.74 -26.20 -7.28
N ARG A 545 26.54 -25.22 -7.70
CA ARG A 545 26.07 -23.83 -7.90
C ARG A 545 25.00 -23.76 -8.99
N TYR A 546 25.18 -24.49 -10.09
CA TYR A 546 24.22 -24.56 -11.19
C TYR A 546 22.89 -25.17 -10.73
N LYS A 547 22.96 -26.29 -9.99
CA LYS A 547 21.80 -26.93 -9.35
C LYS A 547 21.08 -25.98 -8.38
N ILE A 548 21.83 -25.22 -7.58
CA ILE A 548 21.27 -24.24 -6.65
C ILE A 548 20.59 -23.09 -7.39
N ILE A 549 21.18 -22.58 -8.48
CA ILE A 549 20.55 -21.55 -9.31
C ILE A 549 19.20 -22.04 -9.86
N GLY A 550 19.19 -23.22 -10.49
CA GLY A 550 17.94 -23.82 -11.00
C GLY A 550 16.91 -24.08 -9.90
N GLY A 551 17.33 -24.64 -8.76
CA GLY A 551 16.43 -24.95 -7.65
C GLY A 551 15.80 -23.71 -6.99
N ILE A 552 16.56 -22.61 -6.84
CA ILE A 552 15.99 -21.34 -6.34
C ILE A 552 14.99 -20.79 -7.35
N ALA A 553 15.32 -20.82 -8.65
CA ALA A 553 14.41 -20.36 -9.68
C ALA A 553 13.09 -21.15 -9.68
N LEU A 554 13.14 -22.47 -9.49
CA LEU A 554 11.94 -23.31 -9.35
C LEU A 554 11.15 -22.95 -8.09
N GLY A 555 11.84 -22.70 -6.98
CA GLY A 555 11.20 -22.24 -5.74
C GLY A 555 10.46 -20.92 -5.89
N ILE A 556 11.05 -19.92 -6.57
CA ILE A 556 10.40 -18.63 -6.81
C ILE A 556 9.23 -18.81 -7.79
N LEU A 557 9.39 -19.60 -8.86
CA LEU A 557 8.33 -19.89 -9.81
C LEU A 557 7.12 -20.53 -9.11
N TYR A 558 7.36 -21.50 -8.23
CA TYR A 558 6.32 -22.10 -7.41
C TYR A 558 5.59 -21.04 -6.59
N LEU A 559 6.32 -20.17 -5.88
CA LEU A 559 5.74 -19.10 -5.06
C LEU A 559 4.94 -18.08 -5.89
N HIS A 560 5.31 -17.83 -7.14
CA HIS A 560 4.64 -16.81 -7.95
C HIS A 560 3.40 -17.35 -8.67
N GLU A 561 3.50 -18.56 -9.23
CA GLU A 561 2.53 -19.05 -10.23
C GLU A 561 1.74 -20.29 -9.77
N TYR A 562 2.27 -21.09 -8.83
CA TYR A 562 1.72 -22.41 -8.51
C TYR A 562 1.34 -22.63 -7.05
N SER A 563 1.79 -21.76 -6.15
CA SER A 563 1.27 -21.72 -4.81
C SER A 563 -0.17 -21.22 -4.85
N ARG A 564 -0.97 -21.73 -3.91
CA ARG A 564 -2.40 -21.40 -3.75
C ARG A 564 -2.70 -19.89 -3.82
N LEU A 565 -1.77 -19.06 -3.38
CA LEU A 565 -1.76 -17.61 -3.55
C LEU A 565 -0.41 -17.20 -4.13
N LYS A 566 -0.34 -16.13 -4.92
CA LYS A 566 0.93 -15.55 -5.36
C LYS A 566 1.67 -14.98 -4.15
N VAL A 567 2.80 -15.59 -3.78
CA VAL A 567 3.64 -15.22 -2.64
C VAL A 567 4.86 -14.44 -3.14
N ILE A 568 4.94 -13.18 -2.76
CA ILE A 568 6.06 -12.31 -3.08
C ILE A 568 6.97 -12.24 -1.85
N HIS A 569 8.19 -12.77 -1.94
CA HIS A 569 9.08 -12.94 -0.79
C HIS A 569 9.56 -11.61 -0.16
N ARG A 570 9.88 -10.62 -1.00
CA ARG A 570 10.36 -9.25 -0.66
C ARG A 570 11.73 -9.15 0.05
N ASP A 571 12.27 -10.23 0.61
CA ASP A 571 13.64 -10.26 1.15
C ASP A 571 14.46 -11.45 0.65
N LEU A 572 14.50 -11.64 -0.67
CA LEU A 572 15.22 -12.76 -1.28
C LEU A 572 16.72 -12.41 -1.42
N LYS A 573 17.57 -13.11 -0.66
CA LYS A 573 19.04 -12.96 -0.61
C LYS A 573 19.69 -14.30 -0.25
N PRO A 574 20.99 -14.55 -0.52
CA PRO A 574 21.59 -15.84 -0.24
C PRO A 574 21.53 -16.28 1.22
N SER A 575 21.50 -15.35 2.19
CA SER A 575 21.37 -15.72 3.62
C SER A 575 20.00 -16.32 3.95
N ASN A 576 19.00 -16.10 3.10
CA ASN A 576 17.63 -16.57 3.26
C ASN A 576 17.35 -17.82 2.40
N VAL A 577 18.39 -18.43 1.84
CA VAL A 577 18.32 -19.73 1.17
C VAL A 577 19.10 -20.74 2.00
N LEU A 578 18.43 -21.80 2.45
CA LEU A 578 19.03 -22.92 3.17
C LEU A 578 19.35 -24.06 2.20
N LEU A 579 20.39 -24.84 2.50
CA LEU A 579 20.75 -26.03 1.73
C LEU A 579 20.48 -27.29 2.56
N ASP A 580 19.83 -28.29 1.97
CA ASP A 580 19.67 -29.61 2.59
C ASP A 580 20.93 -30.50 2.43
N GLU A 581 20.89 -31.71 2.99
CA GLU A 581 22.00 -32.68 2.96
C GLU A 581 22.44 -33.04 1.52
N ASN A 582 21.56 -32.85 0.52
CA ASN A 582 21.80 -33.13 -0.89
C ASN A 582 22.08 -31.84 -1.71
N MET A 583 22.36 -30.73 -1.02
CA MET A 583 22.63 -29.42 -1.61
C MET A 583 21.45 -28.86 -2.42
N ASN A 584 20.21 -29.27 -2.12
CA ASN A 584 19.05 -28.65 -2.73
C ASN A 584 18.70 -27.35 -1.98
N PRO A 585 18.41 -26.25 -2.70
CA PRO A 585 18.04 -25.00 -2.07
C PRO A 585 16.60 -25.02 -1.55
N LYS A 586 16.39 -24.39 -0.39
CA LYS A 586 15.10 -24.14 0.25
C LYS A 586 15.00 -22.65 0.57
N ILE A 587 14.01 -21.97 0.00
CA ILE A 587 13.74 -20.56 0.30
C ILE A 587 13.18 -20.47 1.73
N SER A 588 13.69 -19.54 2.53
CA SER A 588 13.35 -19.35 3.94
C SER A 588 13.18 -17.86 4.27
N ASP A 589 12.73 -17.56 5.49
CA ASP A 589 12.50 -16.20 6.00
C ASP A 589 11.40 -15.42 5.27
N PHE A 590 10.19 -15.98 5.33
CA PHE A 590 8.97 -15.34 4.81
C PHE A 590 8.39 -14.27 5.75
N GLY A 591 9.12 -13.80 6.76
CA GLY A 591 8.65 -12.76 7.69
C GLY A 591 8.30 -11.45 6.96
N MET A 592 8.99 -11.21 5.84
CA MET A 592 8.69 -10.11 4.93
C MET A 592 7.79 -10.51 3.76
N ALA A 593 7.31 -11.74 3.63
CA ALA A 593 6.52 -12.12 2.45
C ALA A 593 5.15 -11.44 2.38
N ARG A 594 4.60 -11.32 1.17
CA ARG A 594 3.25 -10.81 0.92
C ARG A 594 2.50 -11.77 0.02
N MET A 595 1.32 -12.20 0.44
CA MET A 595 0.39 -12.92 -0.44
C MET A 595 -0.53 -11.96 -1.19
N VAL A 596 -0.72 -12.24 -2.46
CA VAL A 596 -1.56 -11.50 -3.40
C VAL A 596 -2.46 -12.52 -4.13
N GLU A 597 -3.70 -12.14 -4.46
CA GLU A 597 -4.53 -12.94 -5.36
C GLU A 597 -3.87 -12.99 -6.73
N ILE A 598 -3.86 -14.16 -7.38
CA ILE A 598 -3.07 -14.42 -8.60
C ILE A 598 -3.45 -13.46 -9.74
N ASP A 599 -4.72 -13.02 -9.83
CA ASP A 599 -5.21 -12.09 -10.85
C ASP A 599 -4.84 -10.60 -10.61
N GLN A 600 -4.14 -10.28 -9.51
CA GLN A 600 -3.65 -8.93 -9.23
C GLN A 600 -2.15 -8.81 -9.58
N ASP A 601 -1.83 -8.86 -10.88
CA ASP A 601 -0.47 -8.77 -11.41
C ASP A 601 0.31 -7.48 -11.09
N ARG A 602 -0.30 -6.51 -10.39
CA ARG A 602 0.30 -5.20 -10.10
C ARG A 602 0.07 -4.75 -8.65
N GLY A 603 0.38 -5.62 -7.70
CA GLY A 603 0.31 -5.29 -6.28
C GLY A 603 1.28 -4.16 -5.90
N LYS A 604 0.81 -2.93 -5.73
CA LYS A 604 1.62 -1.86 -5.10
C LYS A 604 1.61 -2.01 -3.58
N THR A 605 2.74 -1.80 -2.91
CA THR A 605 2.84 -1.70 -1.44
C THR A 605 3.20 -0.28 -1.02
N LYS A 606 2.56 0.21 0.04
CA LYS A 606 2.97 1.46 0.71
C LYS A 606 4.11 1.25 1.71
N ARG A 607 4.34 -0.01 2.12
CA ARG A 607 5.38 -0.40 3.07
C ARG A 607 6.53 -1.05 2.30
N ILE A 608 7.63 -0.30 2.17
CA ILE A 608 8.89 -0.75 1.56
C ILE A 608 9.71 -1.45 2.65
N VAL A 609 10.16 -2.66 2.34
CA VAL A 609 10.63 -3.63 3.33
C VAL A 609 11.51 -4.64 2.58
N GLY A 610 12.75 -4.87 3.00
CA GLY A 610 13.70 -5.75 2.29
C GLY A 610 15.15 -5.30 2.46
N THR A 611 16.09 -6.12 1.98
CA THR A 611 17.54 -5.85 2.08
C THR A 611 18.02 -4.97 0.94
N TYR A 612 18.64 -3.83 1.28
CA TYR A 612 19.26 -2.92 0.31
C TYR A 612 20.31 -3.64 -0.56
N GLY A 613 20.35 -3.33 -1.85
CA GLY A 613 21.21 -4.01 -2.83
C GLY A 613 20.56 -5.23 -3.50
N TYR A 614 19.50 -5.80 -2.92
CA TYR A 614 18.68 -6.87 -3.53
C TYR A 614 17.26 -6.39 -3.90
N MET A 615 16.91 -5.15 -3.56
CA MET A 615 15.65 -4.53 -3.96
C MET A 615 15.76 -3.96 -5.38
N SER A 616 14.76 -4.21 -6.21
CA SER A 616 14.65 -3.55 -7.51
C SER A 616 14.34 -2.05 -7.33
N PRO A 617 14.77 -1.17 -8.25
CA PRO A 617 14.53 0.26 -8.15
C PRO A 617 13.05 0.62 -7.98
N GLU A 618 12.17 0.04 -8.77
CA GLU A 618 10.73 0.25 -8.73
C GLU A 618 10.07 -0.29 -7.45
N TYR A 619 10.62 -1.33 -6.84
CA TYR A 619 10.17 -1.80 -5.53
C TYR A 619 10.60 -0.83 -4.43
N ALA A 620 11.88 -0.43 -4.43
CA ALA A 620 12.42 0.50 -3.45
C ALA A 620 11.78 1.89 -3.53
N MET A 621 11.45 2.35 -4.74
CA MET A 621 10.95 3.70 -5.00
C MET A 621 9.43 3.81 -5.06
N LEU A 622 8.74 2.81 -5.65
CA LEU A 622 7.31 2.88 -5.95
C LEU A 622 6.49 1.77 -5.26
N GLY A 623 7.17 0.86 -4.54
CA GLY A 623 6.54 -0.30 -3.92
C GLY A 623 5.93 -1.27 -4.94
N GLN A 624 6.39 -1.24 -6.19
CA GLN A 624 5.95 -2.15 -7.25
C GLN A 624 6.78 -3.42 -7.19
N PHE A 625 6.11 -4.57 -7.18
CA PHE A 625 6.82 -5.84 -7.20
C PHE A 625 7.32 -6.16 -8.60
N SER A 626 8.53 -6.70 -8.65
CA SER A 626 9.22 -7.12 -9.86
C SER A 626 10.21 -8.22 -9.51
N GLU A 627 10.57 -9.04 -10.48
CA GLU A 627 11.60 -10.06 -10.35
C GLU A 627 12.97 -9.39 -10.13
N ASN A 628 13.67 -9.78 -9.05
CA ASN A 628 15.06 -9.39 -8.81
C ASN A 628 15.89 -10.59 -8.33
N TYR A 629 15.95 -11.62 -9.17
CA TYR A 629 16.73 -12.83 -8.92
C TYR A 629 18.20 -12.69 -9.37
N GLY A 630 18.49 -11.74 -10.27
CA GLY A 630 19.79 -11.63 -10.94
C GLY A 630 20.97 -11.32 -10.03
N VAL A 631 20.79 -10.46 -9.01
CA VAL A 631 21.84 -10.15 -8.03
C VAL A 631 22.33 -11.43 -7.35
N MET A 632 21.41 -12.33 -6.98
CA MET A 632 21.73 -13.60 -6.34
C MET A 632 22.49 -14.54 -7.28
N ILE A 633 22.09 -14.65 -8.55
CA ILE A 633 22.81 -15.44 -9.57
C ILE A 633 24.27 -14.94 -9.65
N LEU A 634 24.47 -13.63 -9.77
CA LEU A 634 25.80 -13.04 -9.93
C LEU A 634 26.68 -13.20 -8.68
N GLU A 635 26.10 -13.17 -7.48
CA GLU A 635 26.81 -13.51 -6.24
C GLU A 635 27.20 -14.99 -6.19
N ILE A 636 26.30 -15.90 -6.56
CA ILE A 636 26.58 -17.34 -6.58
C ILE A 636 27.71 -17.64 -7.56
N ILE A 637 27.72 -17.03 -8.76
CA ILE A 637 28.78 -17.26 -9.76
C ILE A 637 30.12 -16.71 -9.28
N SER A 638 30.12 -15.48 -8.75
CA SER A 638 31.37 -14.77 -8.42
C SER A 638 31.97 -15.12 -7.07
N GLY A 639 31.19 -15.67 -6.14
CA GLY A 639 31.59 -15.85 -4.74
C GLY A 639 31.89 -14.51 -4.03
N LYS A 640 31.43 -13.38 -4.59
CA LYS A 640 31.62 -12.04 -4.02
C LYS A 640 30.29 -11.53 -3.50
N LYS A 641 30.30 -11.04 -2.26
CA LYS A 641 29.13 -10.41 -1.64
C LYS A 641 28.88 -9.03 -2.23
N ASN A 642 27.62 -8.69 -2.46
CA ASN A 642 27.16 -7.35 -2.81
C ASN A 642 27.29 -6.44 -1.57
N ALA A 643 28.16 -5.44 -1.63
CA ALA A 643 28.46 -4.57 -0.49
C ALA A 643 27.43 -3.43 -0.33
N ASN A 644 27.11 -3.09 0.92
CA ASN A 644 26.18 -2.01 1.28
C ASN A 644 26.64 -0.65 0.76
N SER A 645 25.74 0.09 0.12
CA SER A 645 25.97 1.33 -0.63
C SER A 645 26.27 2.59 0.20
N TYR A 646 26.78 2.48 1.43
CA TYR A 646 27.12 3.63 2.27
C TYR A 646 28.62 3.71 2.51
N GLY A 647 29.32 4.25 1.51
CA GLY A 647 30.73 4.64 1.58
C GLY A 647 31.09 5.42 0.32
N SER A 648 31.46 6.68 0.48
CA SER A 648 31.71 7.65 -0.59
C SER A 648 32.85 7.29 -1.56
N ASP A 649 33.57 6.20 -1.31
CA ASP A 649 34.76 5.80 -2.07
C ASP A 649 34.70 4.35 -2.64
N GLN A 650 33.55 3.66 -2.49
CA GLN A 650 33.37 2.27 -2.97
C GLN A 650 32.35 2.09 -4.10
N ALA A 651 31.62 3.15 -4.51
CA ALA A 651 30.64 3.06 -5.59
C ALA A 651 31.26 2.64 -6.94
N SER A 652 32.56 2.89 -7.13
CA SER A 652 33.38 2.46 -8.26
C SER A 652 33.81 0.97 -8.22
N LYS A 653 33.49 0.21 -7.16
CA LYS A 653 33.92 -1.19 -6.93
C LYS A 653 32.76 -2.19 -6.66
N GLY A 654 31.50 -1.80 -6.82
CA GLY A 654 30.34 -2.68 -6.60
C GLY A 654 30.29 -3.89 -7.55
N LEU A 655 29.72 -5.02 -7.09
CA LEU A 655 29.64 -6.28 -7.84
C LEU A 655 29.00 -6.10 -9.22
N MET A 656 27.88 -5.37 -9.29
CA MET A 656 27.16 -5.12 -10.56
C MET A 656 28.03 -4.37 -11.58
N ASN A 657 28.78 -3.34 -11.15
CA ASN A 657 29.69 -2.59 -12.01
C ASN A 657 30.85 -3.44 -12.51
N TYR A 658 31.39 -4.29 -11.64
CA TYR A 658 32.43 -5.25 -12.03
C TYR A 658 31.91 -6.23 -13.09
N VAL A 659 30.74 -6.86 -12.86
CA VAL A 659 30.13 -7.81 -13.80
C VAL A 659 29.86 -7.15 -15.15
N TRP A 660 29.21 -5.97 -15.16
CA TRP A 660 28.88 -5.26 -16.40
C TRP A 660 30.13 -4.89 -17.21
N ARG A 661 31.20 -4.43 -16.54
CA ARG A 661 32.47 -4.13 -17.21
C ARG A 661 33.10 -5.35 -17.85
N GLN A 662 33.12 -6.49 -17.16
CA GLN A 662 33.65 -7.73 -17.74
C GLN A 662 32.80 -8.24 -18.90
N TRP A 663 31.48 -8.10 -18.82
CA TRP A 663 30.59 -8.42 -19.93
C TRP A 663 30.88 -7.56 -21.17
N LYS A 664 30.96 -6.24 -21.00
CA LYS A 664 31.26 -5.28 -22.08
C LYS A 664 32.64 -5.50 -22.69
N ASN A 665 33.63 -5.86 -21.88
CA ASN A 665 35.00 -6.14 -22.33
C ASN A 665 35.14 -7.54 -22.97
N GLN A 666 34.05 -8.29 -23.16
CA GLN A 666 34.05 -9.64 -23.71
C GLN A 666 34.88 -10.65 -22.88
N THR A 667 34.98 -10.42 -21.56
CA THR A 667 35.70 -11.26 -20.59
C THR A 667 34.78 -11.85 -19.51
N PRO A 668 33.59 -12.40 -19.83
CA PRO A 668 32.60 -12.82 -18.83
C PRO A 668 33.12 -13.91 -17.88
N LEU A 669 33.98 -14.82 -18.36
CA LEU A 669 34.55 -15.89 -17.52
C LEU A 669 35.42 -15.37 -16.36
N SER A 670 35.93 -14.13 -16.44
CA SER A 670 36.67 -13.51 -15.34
C SER A 670 35.80 -13.23 -14.11
N ILE A 671 34.47 -13.28 -14.24
CA ILE A 671 33.52 -13.12 -13.14
C ILE A 671 33.47 -14.36 -12.26
N LEU A 672 33.74 -15.55 -12.82
CA LEU A 672 33.68 -16.83 -12.12
C LEU A 672 34.60 -16.82 -10.89
N ASP A 673 34.11 -17.38 -9.79
CA ASP A 673 34.87 -17.55 -8.56
C ASP A 673 36.20 -18.28 -8.84
N ALA A 674 37.32 -17.63 -8.52
CA ALA A 674 38.67 -18.16 -8.74
C ALA A 674 38.96 -19.49 -7.99
N ASN A 675 38.12 -19.87 -7.03
CA ASN A 675 38.19 -21.17 -6.36
C ASN A 675 37.65 -22.33 -7.22
N ILE A 676 36.90 -22.04 -8.29
CA ILE A 676 36.39 -23.04 -9.23
C ILE A 676 37.47 -23.27 -10.30
N LYS A 677 38.27 -24.33 -10.12
CA LYS A 677 39.42 -24.60 -10.98
C LYS A 677 39.13 -25.61 -12.10
N GLU A 678 38.16 -26.51 -11.92
CA GLU A 678 37.89 -27.64 -12.83
C GLU A 678 36.39 -27.99 -12.85
N ASN A 679 35.96 -28.77 -13.86
CA ASN A 679 34.60 -29.35 -14.00
C ASN A 679 33.46 -28.31 -14.14
N TYR A 680 33.59 -27.37 -15.09
CA TYR A 680 32.51 -26.45 -15.47
C TYR A 680 32.44 -26.27 -16.99
N SER A 681 31.23 -26.05 -17.52
CA SER A 681 31.04 -25.63 -18.90
C SER A 681 31.14 -24.11 -19.01
N GLN A 682 32.03 -23.61 -19.87
CA GLN A 682 32.13 -22.16 -20.13
C GLN A 682 30.81 -21.58 -20.65
N MET A 683 30.10 -22.35 -21.49
CA MET A 683 28.80 -21.94 -22.01
C MET A 683 27.77 -21.80 -20.88
N GLU A 684 27.71 -22.74 -19.93
CA GLU A 684 26.79 -22.65 -18.79
C GLU A 684 27.10 -21.43 -17.91
N VAL A 685 28.37 -21.16 -17.65
CA VAL A 685 28.80 -20.00 -16.85
C VAL A 685 28.39 -18.70 -17.54
N ILE A 686 28.71 -18.55 -18.83
CA ILE A 686 28.36 -17.36 -19.62
C ILE A 686 26.84 -17.19 -19.69
N LYS A 687 26.11 -18.28 -19.90
CA LYS A 687 24.64 -18.32 -19.90
C LYS A 687 24.07 -17.80 -18.58
N CYS A 688 24.55 -18.31 -17.44
CA CYS A 688 24.10 -17.86 -16.13
C CYS A 688 24.46 -16.40 -15.85
N ILE A 689 25.62 -15.91 -16.30
CA ILE A 689 25.99 -14.48 -16.21
C ILE A 689 25.01 -13.63 -17.02
N GLN A 690 24.68 -14.04 -18.25
CA GLN A 690 23.74 -13.33 -19.11
C GLN A 690 22.34 -13.28 -18.50
N ILE A 691 21.84 -14.41 -17.98
CA ILE A 691 20.56 -14.47 -17.26
C ILE A 691 20.59 -13.52 -16.05
N GLY A 692 21.69 -13.54 -15.28
CA GLY A 692 21.89 -12.63 -14.15
C GLY A 692 21.79 -11.16 -14.55
N LEU A 693 22.43 -10.77 -15.66
CA LEU A 693 22.38 -9.41 -16.22
C LEU A 693 20.99 -9.03 -16.76
N LEU A 694 20.29 -9.96 -17.42
CA LEU A 694 18.91 -9.76 -17.89
C LEU A 694 17.92 -9.56 -16.73
N CYS A 695 18.18 -10.20 -15.58
CA CYS A 695 17.33 -10.05 -14.40
C CYS A 695 17.55 -8.73 -13.63
N VAL A 696 18.59 -7.95 -13.93
CA VAL A 696 18.91 -6.67 -13.24
C VAL A 696 18.78 -5.45 -14.16
N GLN A 697 18.05 -5.60 -15.27
CA GLN A 697 17.78 -4.51 -16.22
C GLN A 697 17.00 -3.38 -15.55
N GLU A 698 17.27 -2.13 -15.94
CA GLU A 698 16.59 -0.95 -15.41
C GLU A 698 15.08 -1.00 -15.69
N ASN A 699 14.71 -1.31 -16.94
CA ASN A 699 13.32 -1.52 -17.32
C ASN A 699 12.80 -2.87 -16.79
N PRO A 700 11.78 -2.90 -15.91
CA PRO A 700 11.24 -4.15 -15.37
C PRO A 700 10.66 -5.07 -16.44
N ASN A 701 10.08 -4.50 -17.51
CA ASN A 701 9.48 -5.26 -18.60
C ASN A 701 10.52 -5.94 -19.50
N ALA A 702 11.79 -5.54 -19.40
CA ALA A 702 12.89 -6.18 -20.11
C ALA A 702 13.48 -7.38 -19.32
N ARG A 703 13.06 -7.57 -18.06
CA ARG A 703 13.52 -8.68 -17.23
C ARG A 703 12.75 -9.95 -17.59
N PRO A 704 13.40 -11.12 -17.65
CA PRO A 704 12.72 -12.38 -17.94
C PRO A 704 11.85 -12.80 -16.75
N THR A 705 10.69 -13.39 -17.05
CA THR A 705 9.87 -14.04 -16.01
C THR A 705 10.58 -15.27 -15.46
N MET A 706 10.16 -15.78 -14.30
CA MET A 706 10.72 -17.02 -13.76
C MET A 706 10.54 -18.21 -14.70
N THR A 707 9.43 -18.25 -15.46
CA THR A 707 9.20 -19.27 -16.51
C THR A 707 10.25 -19.19 -17.62
N ASN A 708 10.56 -17.97 -18.09
CA ASN A 708 11.63 -17.77 -19.07
C ASN A 708 13.00 -18.20 -18.51
N ILE A 709 13.30 -17.86 -17.25
CA ILE A 709 14.56 -18.22 -16.59
C ILE A 709 14.73 -19.74 -16.53
N ILE A 710 13.69 -20.48 -16.11
CA ILE A 710 13.71 -21.95 -16.10
C ILE A 710 13.92 -22.52 -17.51
N SER A 711 13.22 -21.97 -18.51
CA SER A 711 13.41 -22.35 -19.90
C SER A 711 14.86 -22.12 -20.38
N TYR A 712 15.49 -21.01 -20.00
CA TYR A 712 16.88 -20.71 -20.39
C TYR A 712 17.90 -21.61 -19.69
N LEU A 713 17.65 -21.98 -18.43
CA LEU A 713 18.53 -22.90 -17.71
C LEU A 713 18.47 -24.30 -18.31
N ASN A 714 17.27 -24.83 -18.58
CA ASN A 714 17.08 -26.21 -19.06
C ASN A 714 17.42 -26.43 -20.54
N ASN A 715 17.51 -25.36 -21.34
CA ASN A 715 17.87 -25.46 -22.75
C ASN A 715 19.38 -25.31 -22.92
N ASP A 716 19.99 -26.19 -23.72
CA ASP A 716 21.44 -26.17 -24.01
C ASP A 716 21.81 -25.09 -25.04
N SER A 717 20.87 -24.62 -25.87
CA SER A 717 21.09 -23.57 -26.87
C SER A 717 19.93 -22.56 -26.95
N PRO A 718 19.61 -21.84 -25.86
CA PRO A 718 18.57 -20.82 -25.87
C PRO A 718 19.07 -19.54 -26.55
N GLU A 719 18.23 -18.96 -27.40
CA GLU A 719 18.48 -17.63 -27.97
C GLU A 719 18.15 -16.57 -26.91
N LEU A 720 19.17 -16.14 -26.16
CA LEU A 720 19.03 -15.16 -25.09
C LEU A 720 19.19 -13.72 -25.63
N PRO A 721 18.32 -12.77 -25.25
CA PRO A 721 18.49 -11.39 -25.67
C PRO A 721 19.78 -10.78 -25.09
N PRO A 722 20.43 -9.83 -25.79
CA PRO A 722 21.60 -9.14 -25.26
C PRO A 722 21.19 -8.24 -24.08
N PRO A 723 21.88 -8.32 -22.92
CA PRO A 723 21.58 -7.46 -21.78
C PRO A 723 22.01 -6.01 -22.04
N GLN A 724 21.23 -5.05 -21.56
CA GLN A 724 21.61 -3.63 -21.53
C GLN A 724 22.24 -3.26 -20.19
N GLU A 725 22.74 -2.01 -20.10
CA GLU A 725 23.41 -1.52 -18.90
C GLU A 725 22.46 -1.56 -17.68
N PRO A 726 22.85 -2.24 -16.57
CA PRO A 726 22.05 -2.28 -15.36
C PRO A 726 21.89 -0.91 -14.71
N ALA A 727 20.77 -0.67 -14.02
CA ALA A 727 20.44 0.61 -13.36
C ALA A 727 21.50 1.13 -12.37
N PHE A 728 22.42 0.27 -11.91
CA PHE A 728 23.46 0.59 -10.93
C PHE A 728 24.80 1.03 -11.53
N SER A 729 24.89 1.19 -12.87
CA SER A 729 26.14 1.54 -13.56
C SER A 729 26.32 3.05 -13.79
N LEU A 730 27.37 3.59 -13.15
CA LEU A 730 27.70 5.01 -13.03
C LEU A 730 28.17 5.69 -14.34
N HIS A 731 28.07 5.06 -15.50
CA HIS A 731 28.78 5.54 -16.70
C HIS A 731 28.10 6.70 -17.43
N ARG A 732 26.87 7.09 -17.05
CA ARG A 732 26.14 8.19 -17.70
C ARG A 732 26.52 9.59 -17.21
N ILE A 733 27.14 9.72 -16.04
CA ILE A 733 27.52 11.03 -15.46
C ILE A 733 28.80 11.59 -16.12
N SER A 734 29.67 10.74 -16.65
CA SER A 734 30.97 11.14 -17.22
C SER A 734 30.92 11.49 -18.71
N ASN A 735 30.08 10.83 -19.51
CA ASN A 735 30.09 11.01 -20.97
C ASN A 735 29.32 12.25 -21.46
N GLN A 736 28.42 12.83 -20.66
CA GLN A 736 27.78 14.11 -21.02
C GLN A 736 28.67 15.34 -20.79
N LYS A 737 29.77 15.20 -20.03
CA LYS A 737 30.75 16.28 -19.83
C LYS A 737 31.84 16.36 -20.92
N LEU A 738 32.03 15.30 -21.71
CA LEU A 738 33.10 15.25 -22.73
C LEU A 738 32.63 15.68 -24.13
N VAL A 739 31.33 15.57 -24.44
CA VAL A 739 30.80 16.02 -25.75
C VAL A 739 30.59 17.54 -25.79
N THR A 740 30.32 18.17 -24.65
CA THR A 740 30.09 19.63 -24.55
C THR A 740 31.37 20.48 -24.52
N GLN A 741 32.57 19.87 -24.54
CA GLN A 741 33.85 20.61 -24.56
C GLN A 741 34.57 20.62 -25.92
N GLN A 742 34.04 19.93 -26.96
CA GLN A 742 34.65 19.94 -28.29
C GLN A 742 33.93 20.81 -29.34
N GLU A 743 32.77 21.38 -29.02
CA GLU A 743 32.04 22.28 -29.94
C GLU A 743 32.20 23.78 -29.63
N SER A 744 33.06 24.17 -28.67
CA SER A 744 33.30 25.58 -28.33
C SER A 744 34.71 26.10 -28.65
N SER A 745 35.46 25.40 -29.50
CA SER A 745 36.74 25.88 -30.03
C SER A 745 36.87 25.57 -31.52
N SER A 746 36.13 26.29 -32.34
CA SER A 746 36.36 26.53 -33.79
C SER A 746 35.59 27.77 -34.20
#